data_AF-A0AAD6I355-F1
#
_entry.id   AF-A0AAD6I355-F1
#
_cell.length_a   1.000
_cell.length_b   1.000
_cell.length_c   1.000
_cell.angle_alpha   90.00
_cell.angle_beta   90.00
_cell.angle_gamma   90.00
#
_symmetry.space_group_name_H-M   'P 1'
#
loop_
_entity.id
_entity.type
_entity.pdbx_description
1 polymer ?
#
loop_
_entity_poly.entity_id
_entity_poly.type
_entity_poly.pdbx_seq_one_letter_code
_entity_poly.pdbx_strand_id
1 'polypeptide(L)'
;MKLLRSLVVATCYLTLKVQARAVFAHFMVSNTAGYKVSDWEDHMTEAIHAHIDAFALNIANDESTTEASLGNAFLAAKNTGFQLFFSFDYTGNGPWDKAKVIELLNAYAGTSLTYWHHNGQPLCSTFEGPGNAADWADIKKETNCFFVPDWSSLGAKVAMEQADGIADGLFNWAAWPYGPSDMDTYTDASYQQFLDGKPYMMPVSPWFFTNMPGYDKNWMWRGDDLWYDRWQQVMYLAPEFVEIISWNDYGESHYIGPSYDSHNELADATYVAFGDGYGDSPFNYAQANDHSGWRAFLPFLIDNYKQNVTTITEEGVSAWYRLNAAGACASDGGTTGNTVSQLQLEYQVKDIAQDKIFYSALLGSAAQVTVTIGGVDLGAVWTHVPSGNAGIYHGSVPFTGHSGDVHITITRAGGTLVSLGGESISSGCSNTMGIENWNAWVGSEMAGNSISVKSPSLANQVFIQGWGKGNFAGLCDFTCSLGYCPLGACVCSKMGPQAKLPVATGIQGYPTAGESASYSGLCSFACNYGNCIAGVCGTVEVPLTVPTISPFTPDTCTAGSGSGAFAGLCSYGCNVGYCPIHNCTCTATGPLNVPPAANASTTGLSTVGSDSGLCNFACERGYCPGPTCVDNADLPGGCANDDGSDPACAEPTVCNFTLDFSTLDALEDAVGNLDPVCVDFYTLDGLATVLEQTLNNYTGITNNYDTKFDEYVDYIKEIIPDQLNEFMRVEAPYGPGNQFFRCTYNHIGRNSTTGSCPGDIGIISGTYTVYYELVDEEGFYDKLSADYGIDASWVQLGTSTFDETCTPVMDKIGCDPVHSKYIGIPVKAADSAITVTNPKDIMTQALPNLQNLTATISVAKIELALGSWLGGTDDLVQSISMAVFMLSQAVTNMQEVVEVADSYEATKKKELINNILMGVLLVVPFLGEVDLVADAFVGLSRIITLIGDAAVGATTIYAIVEDPKMAPLMILETLLFSGMRNPDEFSAMGTARRGMSKENIKSLGSGIAALDNQFQGIVAKCLAK
;
A
#
# COMPACT_ATOMS: atom_id res chain seq x y z
N MET A 1 75.74 -24.11 20.65
CA MET A 1 75.50 -23.45 19.35
C MET A 1 74.61 -24.21 18.36
N LYS A 2 74.11 -25.43 18.66
CA LYS A 2 73.11 -26.13 17.81
C LYS A 2 71.65 -26.04 18.29
N LEU A 3 71.40 -25.70 19.58
CA LEU A 3 70.03 -25.50 20.09
C LEU A 3 69.41 -24.13 19.78
N LEU A 4 70.22 -23.11 19.45
CA LEU A 4 69.72 -21.76 19.17
C LEU A 4 69.20 -21.57 17.73
N ARG A 5 69.51 -22.49 16.80
CA ARG A 5 69.03 -22.43 15.42
C ARG A 5 67.68 -23.13 15.21
N SER A 6 67.31 -24.06 16.08
CA SER A 6 65.99 -24.72 16.03
C SER A 6 64.88 -23.88 16.66
N LEU A 7 65.22 -22.96 17.57
CA LEU A 7 64.23 -22.07 18.19
C LEU A 7 63.83 -20.91 17.26
N VAL A 8 64.76 -20.38 16.46
CA VAL A 8 64.51 -19.24 15.54
C VAL A 8 63.75 -19.65 14.28
N VAL A 9 63.81 -20.93 13.87
CA VAL A 9 62.98 -21.44 12.75
C VAL A 9 61.58 -21.84 13.23
N ALA A 10 61.40 -22.17 14.51
CA ALA A 10 60.07 -22.46 15.08
C ALA A 10 59.27 -21.21 15.48
N THR A 11 59.90 -20.02 15.62
CA THR A 11 59.19 -18.76 15.94
C THR A 11 58.76 -17.95 14.71
N CYS A 12 59.15 -18.32 13.50
CA CYS A 12 58.60 -17.76 12.24
C CYS A 12 57.43 -18.58 11.67
N TYR A 13 56.98 -19.62 12.37
CA TYR A 13 55.75 -20.37 12.09
C TYR A 13 54.68 -20.12 13.16
N LEU A 14 54.67 -18.94 13.78
CA LEU A 14 53.39 -18.32 14.09
C LEU A 14 52.79 -17.99 12.73
N THR A 15 52.09 -18.97 12.16
CA THR A 15 51.18 -18.73 11.05
C THR A 15 50.29 -17.59 11.50
N LEU A 16 50.53 -16.40 10.96
CA LEU A 16 49.43 -15.52 10.62
C LEU A 16 48.50 -16.42 9.82
N LYS A 17 47.48 -16.98 10.49
CA LYS A 17 46.32 -17.50 9.80
C LYS A 17 45.73 -16.25 9.14
N VAL A 18 46.22 -15.92 7.95
CA VAL A 18 45.48 -15.06 7.04
C VAL A 18 44.26 -15.92 6.70
N GLN A 19 43.16 -15.73 7.42
CA GLN A 19 41.86 -16.21 6.94
C GLN A 19 41.69 -15.57 5.56
N ALA A 20 41.66 -16.40 4.52
CA ALA A 20 41.46 -15.92 3.17
C ALA A 20 39.98 -15.58 3.02
N ARG A 21 39.63 -14.33 3.37
CA ARG A 21 38.28 -13.80 3.19
C ARG A 21 37.85 -13.91 1.74
N ALA A 22 36.63 -14.34 1.49
CA ALA A 22 36.06 -14.43 0.15
C ALA A 22 34.64 -13.85 0.10
N VAL A 23 34.25 -13.37 -1.07
CA VAL A 23 32.90 -12.85 -1.35
C VAL A 23 32.33 -13.58 -2.55
N PHE A 24 31.17 -14.20 -2.35
CA PHE A 24 30.45 -14.95 -3.36
C PHE A 24 29.17 -14.22 -3.74
N ALA A 25 28.55 -14.60 -4.85
CA ALA A 25 27.18 -14.20 -5.16
C ALA A 25 26.32 -15.42 -5.49
N HIS A 26 25.12 -15.46 -4.90
CA HIS A 26 24.12 -16.49 -5.14
C HIS A 26 23.62 -16.41 -6.58
N PHE A 27 23.63 -17.51 -7.32
CA PHE A 27 23.32 -17.51 -8.75
C PHE A 27 22.28 -18.59 -9.07
N MET A 28 21.09 -18.18 -9.48
CA MET A 28 19.99 -19.03 -9.91
C MET A 28 20.28 -19.60 -11.30
N VAL A 29 20.62 -20.89 -11.38
CA VAL A 29 20.88 -21.57 -12.66
C VAL A 29 19.57 -21.82 -13.44
N SER A 30 18.44 -21.92 -12.75
CA SER A 30 17.11 -22.01 -13.37
C SER A 30 16.82 -20.86 -14.35
N ASN A 31 17.35 -19.67 -14.05
CA ASN A 31 17.18 -18.46 -14.86
C ASN A 31 18.10 -18.39 -16.09
N THR A 32 18.80 -19.47 -16.47
CA THR A 32 19.78 -19.47 -17.57
C THR A 32 19.47 -20.40 -18.74
N ALA A 33 18.23 -20.84 -18.90
CA ALA A 33 17.85 -21.80 -19.95
C ALA A 33 18.25 -21.35 -21.37
N GLY A 34 18.25 -20.04 -21.65
CA GLY A 34 18.64 -19.46 -22.93
C GLY A 34 20.13 -19.10 -23.06
N TYR A 35 20.92 -19.21 -22.00
CA TYR A 35 22.28 -18.67 -21.96
C TYR A 35 23.26 -19.52 -22.79
N LYS A 36 23.99 -18.83 -23.66
CA LYS A 36 25.19 -19.33 -24.33
C LYS A 36 26.41 -19.11 -23.43
N VAL A 37 27.54 -19.70 -23.82
CA VAL A 37 28.83 -19.49 -23.12
C VAL A 37 29.19 -18.00 -23.03
N SER A 38 28.94 -17.22 -24.08
CA SER A 38 29.20 -15.76 -24.08
C SER A 38 28.42 -15.01 -23.00
N ASP A 39 27.16 -15.38 -22.79
CA ASP A 39 26.29 -14.68 -21.83
C ASP A 39 26.76 -14.97 -20.40
N TRP A 40 27.21 -16.20 -20.14
CA TRP A 40 27.92 -16.57 -18.91
C TRP A 40 29.25 -15.82 -18.76
N GLU A 41 30.05 -15.69 -19.83
CA GLU A 41 31.31 -14.93 -19.82
C GLU A 41 31.08 -13.45 -19.49
N ASP A 42 30.02 -12.84 -20.01
CA ASP A 42 29.65 -11.46 -19.72
C ASP A 42 29.27 -11.30 -18.24
N HIS A 43 28.40 -12.17 -17.70
CA HIS A 43 28.05 -12.17 -16.28
C HIS A 43 29.29 -12.36 -15.38
N MET A 44 30.19 -13.28 -15.71
CA MET A 44 31.43 -13.51 -14.95
C MET A 44 32.39 -12.34 -15.04
N THR A 45 32.50 -11.70 -16.21
CA THR A 45 33.33 -10.50 -16.40
C THR A 45 32.85 -9.36 -15.50
N GLU A 46 31.53 -9.17 -15.44
CA GLU A 46 30.93 -8.17 -14.55
C GLU A 46 31.15 -8.51 -13.07
N ALA A 47 31.10 -9.79 -12.68
CA ALA A 47 31.41 -10.22 -11.32
C ALA A 47 32.89 -10.00 -10.96
N ILE A 48 33.80 -10.26 -11.90
CA ILE A 48 35.24 -9.94 -11.77
C ILE A 48 35.43 -8.43 -11.59
N HIS A 49 34.75 -7.60 -12.39
CA HIS A 49 34.79 -6.15 -12.24
C HIS A 49 34.27 -5.69 -10.89
N ALA A 50 33.27 -6.36 -10.32
CA ALA A 50 32.77 -6.12 -8.98
C ALA A 50 33.66 -6.70 -7.86
N HIS A 51 34.74 -7.42 -8.19
CA HIS A 51 35.66 -8.14 -7.28
C HIS A 51 35.03 -9.33 -6.53
N ILE A 52 33.95 -9.90 -7.05
CA ILE A 52 33.36 -11.15 -6.51
C ILE A 52 34.32 -12.31 -6.85
N ASP A 53 34.48 -13.25 -5.92
CA ASP A 53 35.44 -14.35 -6.03
C ASP A 53 34.86 -15.57 -6.78
N ALA A 54 33.59 -15.88 -6.57
CA ALA A 54 32.90 -16.99 -7.22
C ALA A 54 31.38 -16.84 -7.21
N PHE A 55 30.69 -17.56 -8.10
CA PHE A 55 29.24 -17.77 -7.99
C PHE A 55 28.92 -19.04 -7.21
N ALA A 56 27.97 -18.91 -6.28
CA ALA A 56 27.29 -20.02 -5.62
C ALA A 56 26.13 -20.47 -6.52
N LEU A 57 26.33 -21.52 -7.30
CA LEU A 57 25.37 -22.01 -8.28
C LEU A 57 24.21 -22.72 -7.57
N ASN A 58 23.09 -22.04 -7.40
CA ASN A 58 21.83 -22.62 -6.96
C ASN A 58 21.27 -23.52 -8.06
N ILE A 59 21.16 -24.81 -7.75
CA ILE A 59 20.61 -25.83 -8.63
C ILE A 59 19.51 -26.61 -7.92
N ALA A 60 18.32 -26.69 -8.52
CA ALA A 60 17.23 -27.52 -8.05
C ALA A 60 17.35 -28.97 -8.58
N ASN A 61 16.86 -29.92 -7.79
CA ASN A 61 16.86 -31.33 -8.18
C ASN A 61 16.02 -31.57 -9.45
N ASP A 62 16.52 -32.43 -10.35
CA ASP A 62 15.83 -32.87 -11.57
C ASP A 62 15.32 -31.73 -12.48
N GLU A 63 15.90 -30.54 -12.37
CA GLU A 63 15.58 -29.41 -13.22
C GLU A 63 16.22 -29.56 -14.62
N SER A 64 15.42 -29.39 -15.67
CA SER A 64 15.84 -29.61 -17.06
C SER A 64 16.92 -28.63 -17.54
N THR A 65 16.96 -27.43 -16.95
CA THR A 65 17.93 -26.36 -17.27
C THR A 65 19.34 -26.69 -16.78
N THR A 66 19.47 -27.49 -15.72
CA THR A 66 20.73 -27.68 -14.98
C THR A 66 21.83 -28.28 -15.84
N GLU A 67 21.60 -29.40 -16.52
CA GLU A 67 22.68 -30.12 -17.23
C GLU A 67 23.33 -29.26 -18.32
N ALA A 68 22.53 -28.63 -19.17
CA ALA A 68 23.03 -27.78 -20.26
C ALA A 68 23.73 -26.51 -19.73
N SER A 69 23.14 -25.88 -18.70
CA SER A 69 23.67 -24.64 -18.13
C SER A 69 25.01 -24.85 -17.42
N LEU A 70 25.18 -25.95 -16.68
CA LEU A 70 26.44 -26.26 -16.00
C LEU A 70 27.60 -26.44 -16.99
N GLY A 71 27.36 -27.13 -18.11
CA GLY A 71 28.37 -27.28 -19.16
C GLY A 71 28.86 -25.94 -19.72
N ASN A 72 27.92 -25.01 -19.98
CA ASN A 72 28.23 -23.67 -20.46
C ASN A 72 28.94 -22.83 -19.39
N ALA A 73 28.44 -22.84 -18.15
CA ALA A 73 28.99 -22.08 -17.03
C ALA A 73 30.44 -22.46 -16.74
N PHE A 74 30.76 -23.76 -16.62
CA PHE A 74 32.13 -24.19 -16.34
C PHE A 74 33.10 -23.94 -17.49
N LEU A 75 32.61 -23.93 -18.74
CA LEU A 75 33.42 -23.52 -19.89
C LEU A 75 33.69 -22.01 -19.86
N ALA A 76 32.68 -21.18 -19.59
CA ALA A 76 32.82 -19.74 -19.42
C ALA A 76 33.80 -19.40 -18.28
N ALA A 77 33.66 -20.06 -17.12
CA ALA A 77 34.55 -19.90 -15.96
C ALA A 77 36.01 -20.20 -16.33
N LYS A 78 36.24 -21.24 -17.14
CA LYS A 78 37.58 -21.54 -17.65
C LYS A 78 38.12 -20.44 -18.57
N ASN A 79 37.28 -19.84 -19.40
CA ASN A 79 37.68 -18.82 -20.37
C ASN A 79 37.96 -17.47 -19.71
N THR A 80 37.20 -17.10 -18.68
CA THR A 80 37.36 -15.84 -17.93
C THR A 80 38.35 -15.97 -16.78
N GLY A 81 38.62 -17.18 -16.31
CA GLY A 81 39.39 -17.43 -15.08
C GLY A 81 38.57 -17.22 -13.80
N PHE A 82 37.24 -17.17 -13.90
CA PHE A 82 36.33 -17.07 -12.78
C PHE A 82 36.11 -18.43 -12.11
N GLN A 83 35.62 -18.43 -10.86
CA GLN A 83 35.38 -19.65 -10.11
C GLN A 83 33.89 -19.81 -9.77
N LEU A 84 33.47 -21.06 -9.58
CA LEU A 84 32.10 -21.45 -9.27
C LEU A 84 32.11 -22.45 -8.11
N PHE A 85 30.99 -22.60 -7.41
CA PHE A 85 30.76 -23.77 -6.55
C PHE A 85 29.27 -24.09 -6.50
N PHE A 86 28.92 -25.29 -6.02
CA PHE A 86 27.53 -25.71 -5.96
C PHE A 86 26.85 -25.26 -4.66
N SER A 87 25.65 -24.71 -4.81
CA SER A 87 24.62 -24.59 -3.78
C SER A 87 23.46 -25.51 -4.19
N PHE A 88 23.34 -26.66 -3.55
CA PHE A 88 22.26 -27.59 -3.86
C PHE A 88 20.97 -27.12 -3.18
N ASP A 89 19.95 -26.77 -3.96
CA ASP A 89 18.64 -26.40 -3.44
C ASP A 89 17.83 -27.65 -3.13
N TYR A 90 17.62 -27.92 -1.83
CA TYR A 90 16.85 -29.07 -1.35
C TYR A 90 15.33 -28.81 -1.28
N THR A 91 14.89 -27.60 -1.63
CA THR A 91 13.48 -27.16 -1.55
C THR A 91 12.87 -26.92 -2.93
N GLY A 92 13.66 -26.44 -3.91
CA GLY A 92 13.16 -26.00 -5.21
C GLY A 92 12.42 -27.07 -6.03
N ASN A 93 12.81 -28.34 -5.93
CA ASN A 93 12.13 -29.49 -6.54
C ASN A 93 12.19 -30.73 -5.63
N GLY A 94 12.16 -30.49 -4.32
CA GLY A 94 12.36 -31.51 -3.30
C GLY A 94 13.83 -31.91 -3.07
N PRO A 95 14.06 -32.87 -2.17
CA PRO A 95 15.41 -33.19 -1.68
C PRO A 95 16.26 -33.90 -2.73
N TRP A 96 17.56 -33.61 -2.73
CA TRP A 96 18.53 -34.24 -3.64
C TRP A 96 18.84 -35.68 -3.25
N ASP A 97 18.95 -36.56 -4.26
CA ASP A 97 19.52 -37.89 -4.09
C ASP A 97 21.03 -37.81 -3.84
N LYS A 98 21.49 -38.51 -2.80
CA LYS A 98 22.91 -38.53 -2.38
C LYS A 98 23.86 -38.90 -3.52
N ALA A 99 23.53 -39.90 -4.34
CA ALA A 99 24.43 -40.36 -5.39
C ALA A 99 24.59 -39.31 -6.50
N LYS A 100 23.52 -38.57 -6.83
CA LYS A 100 23.58 -37.46 -7.79
C LYS A 100 24.46 -36.30 -7.29
N VAL A 101 24.39 -35.96 -6.01
CA VAL A 101 25.26 -34.94 -5.40
C VAL A 101 26.74 -35.34 -5.54
N ILE A 102 27.06 -36.60 -5.22
CA ILE A 102 28.41 -37.15 -5.36
C ILE A 102 28.87 -37.14 -6.82
N GLU A 103 28.01 -37.51 -7.76
CA GLU A 103 28.30 -37.50 -9.19
C GLU A 103 28.67 -36.09 -9.68
N LEU A 104 27.86 -35.08 -9.35
CA LEU A 104 28.10 -33.70 -9.76
C LEU A 104 29.39 -33.13 -9.15
N LEU A 105 29.63 -33.35 -7.85
CA LEU A 105 30.86 -32.92 -7.20
C LEU A 105 32.09 -33.59 -7.82
N ASN A 106 32.04 -34.89 -8.11
CA ASN A 106 33.15 -35.58 -8.76
C ASN A 106 33.39 -35.11 -10.21
N ALA A 107 32.33 -34.68 -10.91
CA ALA A 107 32.44 -34.19 -12.27
C ALA A 107 33.10 -32.80 -12.37
N TYR A 108 32.77 -31.89 -11.46
CA TYR A 108 33.15 -30.47 -11.60
C TYR A 108 34.11 -29.95 -10.52
N ALA A 109 34.08 -30.52 -9.31
CA ALA A 109 34.75 -29.92 -8.15
C ALA A 109 36.24 -30.28 -8.02
N GLY A 110 36.78 -31.14 -8.90
CA GLY A 110 38.15 -31.66 -8.77
C GLY A 110 39.29 -30.68 -9.09
N THR A 111 39.00 -29.51 -9.69
CA THR A 111 40.03 -28.52 -10.08
C THR A 111 39.77 -27.14 -9.48
N SER A 112 40.79 -26.55 -8.87
CA SER A 112 40.71 -25.18 -8.36
C SER A 112 40.82 -24.10 -9.43
N LEU A 113 40.94 -24.46 -10.72
CA LEU A 113 40.98 -23.46 -11.81
C LEU A 113 39.61 -22.84 -12.10
N THR A 114 38.54 -23.60 -11.89
CA THR A 114 37.15 -23.19 -12.20
C THR A 114 36.20 -23.43 -11.04
N TYR A 115 36.63 -24.17 -10.02
CA TYR A 115 35.82 -24.47 -8.85
C TYR A 115 36.46 -23.88 -7.59
N TRP A 116 35.69 -23.22 -6.73
CA TRP A 116 36.22 -22.58 -5.53
C TRP A 116 36.67 -23.63 -4.50
N HIS A 117 37.87 -23.45 -3.93
CA HIS A 117 38.43 -24.36 -2.94
C HIS A 117 38.85 -23.63 -1.67
N HIS A 118 38.41 -24.13 -0.52
CA HIS A 118 38.87 -23.70 0.78
C HIS A 118 39.95 -24.65 1.29
N ASN A 119 41.19 -24.16 1.49
CA ASN A 119 42.34 -24.97 1.92
C ASN A 119 42.57 -26.25 1.09
N GLY A 120 42.28 -26.19 -0.22
CA GLY A 120 42.44 -27.31 -1.14
C GLY A 120 41.28 -28.31 -1.15
N GLN A 121 40.18 -28.03 -0.43
CA GLN A 121 38.93 -28.79 -0.48
C GLN A 121 37.88 -28.02 -1.28
N PRO A 122 37.13 -28.66 -2.20
CA PRO A 122 36.09 -27.97 -2.95
C PRO A 122 34.98 -27.51 -2.01
N LEU A 123 34.63 -26.22 -2.05
CA LEU A 123 33.55 -25.68 -1.22
C LEU A 123 32.20 -26.12 -1.77
N CYS A 124 31.28 -26.53 -0.90
CA CYS A 124 29.91 -26.86 -1.29
C CYS A 124 28.95 -26.30 -0.24
N SER A 125 27.77 -25.86 -0.70
CA SER A 125 26.71 -25.34 0.15
C SER A 125 25.36 -25.95 -0.26
N THR A 126 24.32 -25.61 0.50
CA THR A 126 22.93 -25.95 0.21
C THR A 126 22.05 -24.76 0.50
N PHE A 127 20.87 -24.71 -0.13
CA PHE A 127 19.72 -24.00 0.39
C PHE A 127 18.83 -25.02 1.11
N GLU A 128 18.70 -24.84 2.43
CA GLU A 128 18.03 -25.78 3.34
C GLU A 128 18.49 -27.25 3.18
N GLY A 129 17.62 -28.21 3.46
CA GLY A 129 17.91 -29.65 3.47
C GLY A 129 18.39 -30.28 4.79
N PRO A 130 18.06 -29.77 6.00
CA PRO A 130 18.52 -30.37 7.26
C PRO A 130 18.03 -31.82 7.45
N GLY A 131 16.88 -32.19 6.86
CA GLY A 131 16.37 -33.57 6.86
C GLY A 131 17.32 -34.58 6.19
N ASN A 132 18.21 -34.13 5.33
CA ASN A 132 19.21 -34.93 4.62
C ASN A 132 20.63 -34.76 5.19
N ALA A 133 20.80 -34.11 6.34
CA ALA A 133 22.11 -33.85 6.94
C ALA A 133 22.97 -35.11 7.09
N ALA A 134 22.37 -36.27 7.36
CA ALA A 134 23.08 -37.54 7.53
C ALA A 134 23.77 -38.04 6.25
N ASP A 135 23.28 -37.68 5.07
CA ASP A 135 23.88 -38.07 3.78
C ASP A 135 25.26 -37.43 3.59
N TRP A 136 25.47 -36.26 4.17
CA TRP A 136 26.72 -35.49 4.04
C TRP A 136 27.94 -36.16 4.65
N ALA A 137 27.75 -37.11 5.58
CA ALA A 137 28.84 -37.94 6.08
C ALA A 137 29.49 -38.79 4.97
N ASP A 138 28.67 -39.38 4.10
CA ASP A 138 29.14 -40.16 2.95
C ASP A 138 29.60 -39.24 1.81
N ILE A 139 28.84 -38.17 1.50
CA ILE A 139 29.18 -37.21 0.44
C ILE A 139 30.57 -36.61 0.69
N LYS A 140 30.83 -36.10 1.89
CA LYS A 140 32.14 -35.53 2.25
C LYS A 140 33.26 -36.57 2.19
N LYS A 141 32.98 -37.80 2.61
CA LYS A 141 33.97 -38.88 2.57
C LYS A 141 34.38 -39.24 1.14
N GLU A 142 33.44 -39.21 0.20
CA GLU A 142 33.70 -39.58 -1.20
C GLU A 142 34.28 -38.42 -2.02
N THR A 143 33.88 -37.18 -1.73
CA THR A 143 34.23 -36.00 -2.54
C THR A 143 35.29 -35.10 -1.90
N ASN A 144 35.56 -35.27 -0.60
CA ASN A 144 36.42 -34.41 0.21
C ASN A 144 35.99 -32.93 0.25
N CYS A 145 34.70 -32.64 0.03
CA CYS A 145 34.20 -31.26 0.03
C CYS A 145 34.25 -30.59 1.41
N PHE A 146 34.41 -29.26 1.37
CA PHE A 146 34.29 -28.35 2.51
C PHE A 146 32.85 -27.84 2.54
N PHE A 147 32.08 -28.27 3.53
CA PHE A 147 30.63 -28.16 3.53
C PHE A 147 30.13 -27.02 4.42
N VAL A 148 29.47 -26.04 3.81
CA VAL A 148 28.90 -24.85 4.45
C VAL A 148 27.41 -24.73 4.06
N PRO A 149 26.51 -25.50 4.69
CA PRO A 149 25.08 -25.44 4.39
C PRO A 149 24.43 -24.18 4.92
N ASP A 150 23.37 -23.75 4.24
CA ASP A 150 22.29 -22.97 4.86
C ASP A 150 21.26 -23.93 5.49
N TRP A 151 21.20 -23.95 6.82
CA TRP A 151 20.16 -24.64 7.59
C TRP A 151 19.47 -23.65 8.54
N SER A 152 19.16 -22.46 8.01
CA SER A 152 18.59 -21.35 8.79
C SER A 152 17.28 -21.72 9.48
N SER A 153 16.48 -22.63 8.90
CA SER A 153 15.26 -23.17 9.51
C SER A 153 15.45 -23.80 10.90
N LEU A 154 16.65 -24.27 11.23
CA LEU A 154 16.99 -24.83 12.54
C LEU A 154 17.58 -23.79 13.52
N GLY A 155 18.11 -22.69 13.01
CA GLY A 155 18.99 -21.77 13.72
C GLY A 155 20.37 -22.38 14.03
N ALA A 156 21.36 -21.49 14.24
CA ALA A 156 22.78 -21.85 14.30
C ALA A 156 23.15 -23.01 15.25
N LYS A 157 22.61 -23.01 16.47
CA LYS A 157 22.98 -24.03 17.47
C LYS A 157 22.56 -25.43 17.03
N VAL A 158 21.30 -25.59 16.65
CA VAL A 158 20.76 -26.90 16.26
C VAL A 158 21.36 -27.33 14.92
N ALA A 159 21.56 -26.40 13.98
CA ALA A 159 22.27 -26.66 12.73
C ALA A 159 23.68 -27.21 12.95
N MET A 160 24.46 -26.65 13.88
CA MET A 160 25.80 -27.13 14.21
C MET A 160 25.83 -28.51 14.89
N GLU A 161 24.74 -28.93 15.52
CA GLU A 161 24.62 -30.26 16.15
C GLU A 161 24.17 -31.34 15.13
N GLN A 162 23.67 -30.95 13.95
CA GLN A 162 23.17 -31.89 12.95
C GLN A 162 24.26 -32.86 12.47
N ALA A 163 23.83 -34.11 12.30
CA ALA A 163 24.66 -35.23 11.83
C ALA A 163 26.04 -35.31 12.52
N ASP A 164 26.05 -35.16 13.85
CA ASP A 164 27.27 -35.20 14.69
C ASP A 164 28.29 -34.10 14.33
N GLY A 165 27.78 -32.90 13.98
CA GLY A 165 28.60 -31.74 13.68
C GLY A 165 29.29 -31.79 12.31
N ILE A 166 28.62 -32.38 11.32
CA ILE A 166 29.18 -32.65 9.98
C ILE A 166 29.57 -31.39 9.21
N ALA A 167 28.90 -30.27 9.45
CA ALA A 167 29.13 -29.00 8.78
C ALA A 167 30.50 -28.40 9.16
N ASP A 168 31.26 -27.93 8.16
CA ASP A 168 32.55 -27.28 8.39
C ASP A 168 32.40 -25.78 8.69
N GLY A 169 31.30 -25.19 8.26
CA GLY A 169 30.85 -23.84 8.56
C GLY A 169 29.33 -23.75 8.39
N LEU A 170 28.73 -22.58 8.58
CA LEU A 170 27.32 -22.36 8.26
C LEU A 170 27.12 -21.07 7.48
N PHE A 171 26.14 -21.13 6.58
CA PHE A 171 25.53 -19.98 5.94
C PHE A 171 24.21 -19.65 6.64
N ASN A 172 23.89 -18.36 6.72
CA ASN A 172 22.63 -17.84 7.25
C ASN A 172 21.88 -17.16 6.10
N TRP A 173 20.60 -17.45 5.90
CA TRP A 173 19.78 -16.81 4.86
C TRP A 173 19.10 -15.51 5.31
N ALA A 174 19.17 -15.16 6.61
CA ALA A 174 18.54 -13.96 7.16
C ALA A 174 19.34 -12.68 6.79
N ALA A 175 19.13 -12.19 5.56
CA ALA A 175 19.78 -10.99 5.03
C ALA A 175 19.01 -9.69 5.28
N TRP A 176 17.73 -9.78 5.67
CA TRP A 176 16.78 -8.67 5.69
C TRP A 176 16.25 -8.37 7.11
N PRO A 177 15.85 -7.12 7.39
CA PRO A 177 15.39 -6.71 8.70
C PRO A 177 13.97 -7.18 8.99
N TYR A 178 13.63 -7.22 10.28
CA TYR A 178 12.31 -7.62 10.74
C TYR A 178 11.34 -6.43 10.82
N GLY A 179 10.33 -6.42 9.95
CA GLY A 179 9.29 -5.39 9.92
C GLY A 179 9.85 -3.98 9.70
N PRO A 180 9.43 -2.97 10.50
CA PRO A 180 9.88 -1.58 10.32
C PRO A 180 11.29 -1.30 10.88
N SER A 181 11.98 -2.29 11.44
CA SER A 181 13.29 -2.09 12.08
C SER A 181 14.41 -1.92 11.05
N ASP A 182 15.52 -1.29 11.43
CA ASP A 182 16.76 -1.35 10.66
C ASP A 182 17.45 -2.70 10.87
N MET A 183 18.39 -3.06 10.00
CA MET A 183 19.08 -4.34 10.07
C MET A 183 20.00 -4.42 11.28
N ASP A 184 19.93 -5.53 12.03
CA ASP A 184 20.80 -5.80 13.17
C ASP A 184 21.81 -6.93 12.90
N THR A 185 22.66 -7.22 13.89
CA THR A 185 23.68 -8.28 13.82
C THR A 185 23.47 -9.38 14.86
N TYR A 186 22.30 -9.48 15.50
CA TYR A 186 22.08 -10.44 16.57
C TYR A 186 22.08 -11.88 16.07
N THR A 187 21.48 -12.10 14.89
CA THR A 187 21.52 -13.41 14.23
C THR A 187 22.96 -13.76 13.85
N ASP A 188 23.70 -12.85 13.20
CA ASP A 188 25.10 -13.08 12.82
C ASP A 188 25.99 -13.42 14.05
N ALA A 189 25.81 -12.68 15.15
CA ALA A 189 26.52 -12.91 16.41
C ALA A 189 26.23 -14.30 16.99
N SER A 190 24.99 -14.79 16.86
CA SER A 190 24.64 -16.15 17.28
C SER A 190 25.36 -17.22 16.46
N TYR A 191 25.47 -17.03 15.13
CA TYR A 191 26.21 -17.95 14.27
C TYR A 191 27.69 -17.98 14.65
N GLN A 192 28.33 -16.81 14.78
CA GLN A 192 29.73 -16.73 15.21
C GLN A 192 29.98 -17.39 16.57
N GLN A 193 29.05 -17.25 17.50
CA GLN A 193 29.15 -17.88 18.82
C GLN A 193 29.09 -19.41 18.73
N PHE A 194 28.10 -19.98 18.02
CA PHE A 194 27.90 -21.43 17.99
C PHE A 194 28.85 -22.15 17.04
N LEU A 195 29.40 -21.46 16.04
CA LEU A 195 30.44 -22.00 15.16
C LEU A 195 31.78 -22.22 15.89
N ASP A 196 32.01 -21.56 17.04
CA ASP A 196 33.21 -21.72 17.87
C ASP A 196 34.53 -21.68 17.06
N GLY A 197 34.62 -20.71 16.13
CA GLY A 197 35.77 -20.51 15.26
C GLY A 197 35.77 -21.30 13.94
N LYS A 198 34.72 -22.07 13.64
CA LYS A 198 34.43 -22.53 12.26
C LYS A 198 34.01 -21.34 11.36
N PRO A 199 34.22 -21.42 10.03
CA PRO A 199 33.86 -20.34 9.13
C PRO A 199 32.37 -20.00 9.17
N TYR A 200 32.07 -18.71 9.26
CA TYR A 200 30.75 -18.15 9.07
C TYR A 200 30.65 -17.54 7.67
N MET A 201 29.61 -17.89 6.93
CA MET A 201 29.22 -17.23 5.69
C MET A 201 28.06 -16.28 5.97
N MET A 202 28.32 -14.98 5.85
CA MET A 202 27.36 -13.92 6.18
C MET A 202 26.55 -13.52 4.94
N PRO A 203 25.21 -13.43 5.03
CA PRO A 203 24.39 -12.99 3.90
C PRO A 203 24.44 -11.47 3.74
N VAL A 204 24.44 -11.00 2.51
CA VAL A 204 24.31 -9.56 2.18
C VAL A 204 23.33 -9.43 1.03
N SER A 205 22.28 -8.62 1.18
CA SER A 205 21.28 -8.39 0.15
C SER A 205 20.90 -6.91 0.10
N PRO A 206 20.64 -6.33 -1.07
CA PRO A 206 20.26 -4.91 -1.16
C PRO A 206 18.78 -4.66 -0.92
N TRP A 207 17.90 -5.59 -1.30
CA TRP A 207 16.45 -5.40 -1.36
C TRP A 207 15.74 -6.76 -1.23
N PHE A 208 14.41 -6.79 -1.09
CA PHE A 208 13.61 -8.00 -1.28
C PHE A 208 12.17 -7.63 -1.60
N PHE A 209 11.64 -8.11 -2.71
CA PHE A 209 10.22 -8.03 -3.02
C PHE A 209 9.85 -9.19 -3.95
N THR A 210 8.77 -9.89 -3.61
CA THR A 210 8.22 -10.94 -4.46
C THR A 210 6.69 -10.87 -4.50
N ASN A 211 6.13 -11.12 -5.68
CA ASN A 211 4.71 -11.38 -5.90
C ASN A 211 4.61 -12.50 -6.95
N MET A 212 4.83 -13.73 -6.49
CA MET A 212 4.81 -14.97 -7.26
C MET A 212 3.85 -16.00 -6.60
N PRO A 213 2.52 -15.82 -6.73
CA PRO A 213 1.52 -16.71 -6.14
C PRO A 213 1.67 -18.19 -6.53
N GLY A 214 2.18 -18.49 -7.72
CA GLY A 214 2.45 -19.87 -8.17
C GLY A 214 3.52 -20.59 -7.31
N TYR A 215 4.30 -19.84 -6.53
CA TYR A 215 5.24 -20.35 -5.54
C TYR A 215 4.79 -20.11 -4.09
N ASP A 216 3.53 -19.71 -3.87
CA ASP A 216 3.01 -19.27 -2.57
C ASP A 216 3.80 -18.10 -1.97
N LYS A 217 4.33 -17.20 -2.83
CA LYS A 217 5.14 -16.06 -2.41
C LYS A 217 4.49 -14.73 -2.74
N ASN A 218 4.25 -13.90 -1.73
CA ASN A 218 3.84 -12.51 -1.92
C ASN A 218 4.17 -11.65 -0.70
N TRP A 219 5.41 -11.19 -0.59
CA TRP A 219 5.83 -10.33 0.53
C TRP A 219 7.02 -9.45 0.18
N MET A 220 7.28 -8.49 1.07
CA MET A 220 8.45 -7.61 1.06
C MET A 220 9.15 -7.64 2.43
N TRP A 221 10.47 -7.64 2.42
CA TRP A 221 11.25 -7.19 3.59
C TRP A 221 11.84 -5.81 3.29
N ARG A 222 11.93 -4.96 4.32
CA ARG A 222 12.38 -3.57 4.17
C ARG A 222 13.82 -3.51 3.64
N GLY A 223 14.01 -2.94 2.45
CA GLY A 223 15.33 -2.82 1.79
C GLY A 223 15.99 -1.43 1.90
N ASP A 224 15.28 -0.43 2.42
CA ASP A 224 15.65 0.97 2.63
C ASP A 224 17.17 1.27 2.76
N ASP A 225 17.74 1.23 3.97
CA ASP A 225 19.17 1.51 4.23
C ASP A 225 20.02 0.20 4.18
N LEU A 226 19.40 -0.93 3.80
CA LEU A 226 19.91 -2.29 4.02
C LEU A 226 21.28 -2.53 3.38
N TRP A 227 21.46 -2.11 2.12
CA TRP A 227 22.71 -2.32 1.40
C TRP A 227 23.89 -1.63 2.10
N TYR A 228 23.68 -0.41 2.58
CA TYR A 228 24.71 0.30 3.35
C TYR A 228 25.00 -0.40 4.68
N ASP A 229 23.94 -0.72 5.43
CA ASP A 229 24.03 -1.33 6.76
C ASP A 229 24.76 -2.68 6.73
N ARG A 230 24.35 -3.61 5.86
CA ARG A 230 25.00 -4.94 5.77
C ARG A 230 26.48 -4.81 5.43
N TRP A 231 26.87 -3.92 4.52
CA TRP A 231 28.29 -3.72 4.21
C TRP A 231 29.08 -3.09 5.37
N GLN A 232 28.49 -2.18 6.14
CA GLN A 232 29.13 -1.70 7.39
C GLN A 232 29.31 -2.85 8.39
N GLN A 233 28.29 -3.70 8.53
CA GLN A 233 28.32 -4.86 9.41
C GLN A 233 29.37 -5.89 8.97
N VAL A 234 29.54 -6.14 7.67
CA VAL A 234 30.60 -7.00 7.10
C VAL A 234 31.99 -6.50 7.50
N MET A 235 32.25 -5.20 7.35
CA MET A 235 33.57 -4.63 7.68
C MET A 235 33.95 -4.87 9.14
N TYR A 236 32.95 -4.92 10.01
CA TYR A 236 33.17 -5.14 11.43
C TYR A 236 33.17 -6.61 11.84
N LEU A 237 32.10 -7.34 11.52
CA LEU A 237 31.93 -8.74 11.90
C LEU A 237 33.05 -9.57 11.30
N ALA A 238 33.59 -9.10 10.17
CA ALA A 238 34.75 -9.65 9.53
C ALA A 238 34.61 -11.17 9.37
N PRO A 239 33.47 -11.67 8.82
CA PRO A 239 33.27 -13.10 8.62
C PRO A 239 34.37 -13.66 7.71
N GLU A 240 34.45 -14.98 7.60
CA GLU A 240 35.40 -15.58 6.65
C GLU A 240 34.83 -15.52 5.23
N PHE A 241 33.52 -15.74 5.09
CA PHE A 241 32.83 -15.66 3.81
C PHE A 241 31.68 -14.67 3.87
N VAL A 242 31.43 -14.02 2.75
CA VAL A 242 30.21 -13.25 2.49
C VAL A 242 29.56 -13.87 1.25
N GLU A 243 28.26 -14.08 1.29
CA GLU A 243 27.48 -14.40 0.08
C GLU A 243 26.46 -13.29 -0.17
N ILE A 244 26.55 -12.68 -1.35
CA ILE A 244 25.59 -11.70 -1.82
C ILE A 244 24.37 -12.46 -2.36
N ILE A 245 23.21 -12.25 -1.75
CA ILE A 245 21.93 -12.81 -2.17
C ILE A 245 21.18 -11.66 -2.87
N SER A 246 21.20 -11.54 -4.20
CA SER A 246 21.72 -12.51 -5.19
C SER A 246 22.36 -11.82 -6.39
N TRP A 247 22.97 -12.60 -7.28
CA TRP A 247 23.36 -12.14 -8.61
C TRP A 247 22.17 -12.00 -9.56
N ASN A 248 21.26 -12.98 -9.66
CA ASN A 248 20.23 -13.01 -10.72
C ASN A 248 18.89 -13.63 -10.29
N ASP A 249 18.51 -13.51 -9.02
CA ASP A 249 17.15 -13.86 -8.60
C ASP A 249 16.19 -12.69 -8.83
N TYR A 250 15.61 -12.66 -10.03
CA TYR A 250 14.69 -11.60 -10.46
C TYR A 250 13.33 -11.69 -9.77
N GLY A 251 12.86 -12.90 -9.46
CA GLY A 251 11.57 -13.14 -8.83
C GLY A 251 11.50 -12.63 -7.38
N GLU A 252 12.64 -12.47 -6.72
CA GLU A 252 12.73 -11.92 -5.35
C GLU A 252 13.33 -10.49 -5.31
N SER A 253 13.55 -9.87 -6.47
CA SER A 253 13.95 -8.46 -6.64
C SER A 253 15.29 -8.07 -6.01
N HIS A 254 16.12 -9.04 -5.60
CA HIS A 254 17.37 -8.78 -4.89
C HIS A 254 18.63 -9.08 -5.71
N TYR A 255 18.47 -9.14 -7.02
CA TYR A 255 19.56 -9.31 -7.98
C TYR A 255 20.43 -8.05 -8.05
N ILE A 256 21.73 -8.24 -8.31
CA ILE A 256 22.69 -7.17 -8.64
C ILE A 256 23.34 -7.36 -10.02
N GLY A 257 23.06 -8.48 -10.68
CA GLY A 257 23.58 -8.83 -12.00
C GLY A 257 22.84 -8.12 -13.15
N PRO A 258 23.29 -8.32 -14.40
CA PRO A 258 22.68 -7.71 -15.57
C PRO A 258 21.20 -8.08 -15.74
N SER A 259 20.35 -7.09 -16.01
CA SER A 259 18.94 -7.27 -16.41
C SER A 259 18.73 -7.01 -17.90
N TYR A 260 17.64 -7.51 -18.47
CA TYR A 260 17.34 -7.39 -19.90
C TYR A 260 16.00 -6.69 -20.14
N ASP A 261 15.97 -5.78 -21.11
CA ASP A 261 14.70 -5.20 -21.57
C ASP A 261 13.93 -6.18 -22.48
N SER A 262 12.67 -5.85 -22.77
CA SER A 262 11.78 -6.68 -23.61
C SER A 262 12.24 -6.87 -25.07
N HIS A 263 13.25 -6.13 -25.53
CA HIS A 263 13.79 -6.22 -26.89
C HIS A 263 15.05 -7.11 -26.96
N ASN A 264 15.57 -7.56 -25.83
CA ASN A 264 16.71 -8.47 -25.75
C ASN A 264 16.29 -9.93 -25.99
N GLU A 265 17.07 -10.69 -26.78
CA GLU A 265 16.78 -12.11 -27.08
C GLU A 265 16.79 -13.04 -25.86
N LEU A 266 17.43 -12.65 -24.76
CA LEU A 266 17.50 -13.41 -23.52
C LEU A 266 16.34 -13.12 -22.56
N ALA A 267 15.54 -12.08 -22.79
CA ALA A 267 14.52 -11.64 -21.84
C ALA A 267 13.52 -12.76 -21.50
N ASP A 268 12.94 -13.40 -22.51
CA ASP A 268 11.96 -14.49 -22.33
C ASP A 268 12.53 -15.68 -21.54
N ALA A 269 13.81 -16.00 -21.75
CA ALA A 269 14.49 -17.10 -21.07
C ALA A 269 14.94 -16.74 -19.65
N THR A 270 15.17 -15.46 -19.38
CA THR A 270 15.68 -14.94 -18.09
C THR A 270 14.54 -14.76 -17.08
N TYR A 271 13.37 -14.35 -17.56
CA TYR A 271 12.20 -14.03 -16.73
C TYR A 271 11.12 -15.12 -16.73
N VAL A 272 11.48 -16.36 -17.08
CA VAL A 272 10.53 -17.49 -17.14
C VAL A 272 9.80 -17.72 -15.82
N ALA A 273 10.46 -17.48 -14.68
CA ALA A 273 9.89 -17.64 -13.35
C ALA A 273 8.63 -16.79 -13.11
N PHE A 274 8.43 -15.70 -13.85
CA PHE A 274 7.24 -14.85 -13.72
C PHE A 274 6.00 -15.40 -14.41
N GLY A 275 6.17 -16.30 -15.40
CA GLY A 275 5.10 -16.72 -16.30
C GLY A 275 4.15 -17.80 -15.75
N ASP A 276 3.10 -18.07 -16.52
CA ASP A 276 2.07 -19.07 -16.22
C ASP A 276 2.65 -20.49 -16.04
N GLY A 277 2.25 -21.17 -14.97
CA GLY A 277 2.73 -22.49 -14.58
C GLY A 277 4.07 -22.48 -13.83
N TYR A 278 4.60 -21.30 -13.51
CA TYR A 278 5.78 -21.09 -12.68
C TYR A 278 5.39 -20.25 -11.45
N GLY A 279 5.82 -18.98 -11.39
CA GLY A 279 5.49 -18.06 -10.31
C GLY A 279 4.12 -17.40 -10.46
N ASP A 280 3.46 -17.50 -11.61
CA ASP A 280 2.13 -16.93 -11.88
C ASP A 280 2.02 -15.45 -11.44
N SER A 281 3.07 -14.68 -11.73
CA SER A 281 3.19 -13.31 -11.24
C SER A 281 2.20 -12.40 -11.97
N PRO A 282 1.54 -11.43 -11.27
CA PRO A 282 0.59 -10.53 -11.92
C PRO A 282 1.24 -9.67 -13.01
N PHE A 283 2.54 -9.39 -12.90
CA PHE A 283 3.35 -8.71 -13.91
C PHE A 283 4.84 -8.90 -13.63
N ASN A 284 5.69 -8.68 -14.64
CA ASN A 284 7.14 -8.76 -14.46
C ASN A 284 7.70 -7.45 -13.85
N TYR A 285 7.81 -7.40 -12.52
CA TYR A 285 8.38 -6.26 -11.78
C TYR A 285 9.91 -6.11 -11.89
N ALA A 286 10.61 -7.07 -12.49
CA ALA A 286 12.04 -6.95 -12.78
C ALA A 286 12.31 -6.37 -14.18
N GLN A 287 11.31 -6.39 -15.07
CA GLN A 287 11.44 -5.84 -16.41
C GLN A 287 11.70 -4.32 -16.33
N ALA A 288 12.78 -3.86 -16.95
CA ALA A 288 13.26 -2.48 -16.92
C ALA A 288 13.73 -1.93 -15.55
N ASN A 289 13.89 -2.77 -14.52
CA ASN A 289 14.54 -2.38 -13.26
C ASN A 289 15.98 -2.88 -13.24
N ASP A 290 16.92 -2.06 -13.72
CA ASP A 290 18.35 -2.38 -13.61
C ASP A 290 18.86 -2.11 -12.20
N HIS A 291 19.46 -3.12 -11.57
CA HIS A 291 20.04 -3.06 -10.23
C HIS A 291 21.57 -2.95 -10.22
N SER A 292 22.18 -2.79 -11.40
CA SER A 292 23.63 -2.74 -11.56
C SER A 292 24.29 -1.62 -10.72
N GLY A 293 23.56 -0.55 -10.40
CA GLY A 293 24.04 0.56 -9.58
C GLY A 293 24.45 0.17 -8.15
N TRP A 294 23.93 -0.94 -7.60
CA TRP A 294 24.41 -1.46 -6.31
C TRP A 294 25.80 -2.07 -6.38
N ARG A 295 26.28 -2.45 -7.57
CA ARG A 295 27.64 -2.99 -7.78
C ARG A 295 28.73 -1.93 -7.80
N ALA A 296 28.38 -0.66 -8.03
CA ALA A 296 29.33 0.41 -8.30
C ALA A 296 30.46 0.53 -7.26
N PHE A 297 30.15 0.29 -5.98
CA PHE A 297 31.12 0.40 -4.89
C PHE A 297 31.63 -0.94 -4.35
N LEU A 298 31.18 -2.07 -4.90
CA LEU A 298 31.64 -3.39 -4.48
C LEU A 298 33.16 -3.55 -4.57
N PRO A 299 33.88 -3.05 -5.60
CA PRO A 299 35.34 -3.17 -5.65
C PRO A 299 36.02 -2.57 -4.42
N PHE A 300 35.61 -1.36 -4.02
CA PHE A 300 36.12 -0.71 -2.82
C PHE A 300 35.74 -1.48 -1.56
N LEU A 301 34.47 -1.87 -1.43
CA LEU A 301 33.96 -2.56 -0.24
C LEU A 301 34.66 -3.91 -0.04
N ILE A 302 34.68 -4.75 -1.08
CA ILE A 302 35.29 -6.08 -1.06
C ILE A 302 36.80 -5.99 -0.80
N ASP A 303 37.51 -5.08 -1.46
CA ASP A 303 38.95 -4.91 -1.22
C ASP A 303 39.23 -4.43 0.20
N ASN A 304 38.45 -3.48 0.72
CA ASN A 304 38.61 -3.01 2.09
C ASN A 304 38.35 -4.13 3.10
N TYR A 305 37.32 -4.94 2.88
CA TYR A 305 37.01 -6.11 3.68
C TYR A 305 38.13 -7.15 3.64
N LYS A 306 38.64 -7.51 2.45
CA LYS A 306 39.67 -8.55 2.31
C LYS A 306 41.06 -8.10 2.75
N GLN A 307 41.41 -6.84 2.51
CA GLN A 307 42.76 -6.31 2.68
C GLN A 307 42.93 -5.40 3.91
N ASN A 308 41.84 -5.16 4.66
CA ASN A 308 41.78 -4.29 5.84
C ASN A 308 41.99 -2.78 5.55
N VAL A 309 42.62 -2.44 4.44
CA VAL A 309 42.77 -1.09 3.90
C VAL A 309 42.81 -1.18 2.39
N THR A 310 42.15 -0.26 1.70
CA THR A 310 42.20 -0.14 0.24
C THR A 310 42.40 1.30 -0.19
N THR A 311 42.49 1.55 -1.49
CA THR A 311 42.63 2.87 -2.09
C THR A 311 41.38 3.21 -2.88
N ILE A 312 40.80 4.37 -2.59
CA ILE A 312 39.77 4.99 -3.42
C ILE A 312 40.47 5.56 -4.65
N THR A 313 40.15 5.00 -5.81
CA THR A 313 40.73 5.36 -7.11
C THR A 313 39.83 6.28 -7.92
N GLU A 314 38.52 6.27 -7.63
CA GLU A 314 37.50 7.06 -8.29
C GLU A 314 36.37 7.35 -7.30
N GLU A 315 35.73 8.51 -7.44
CA GLU A 315 34.60 8.91 -6.60
C GLU A 315 33.28 8.71 -7.36
N GLY A 316 32.18 8.48 -6.66
CA GLY A 316 30.89 8.27 -7.31
C GLY A 316 29.71 8.32 -6.34
N VAL A 317 28.51 8.20 -6.90
CA VAL A 317 27.23 8.13 -6.17
C VAL A 317 26.41 6.94 -6.68
N SER A 318 25.71 6.26 -5.78
CA SER A 318 24.74 5.20 -6.06
C SER A 318 23.47 5.51 -5.27
N ALA A 319 22.30 5.38 -5.88
CA ALA A 319 21.01 5.73 -5.28
C ALA A 319 19.93 4.73 -5.67
N TRP A 320 18.93 4.57 -4.80
CA TRP A 320 17.79 3.70 -5.05
C TRP A 320 16.52 4.24 -4.36
N TYR A 321 15.37 3.98 -4.98
CA TYR A 321 14.05 4.40 -4.51
C TYR A 321 12.92 3.72 -5.28
N ARG A 322 11.70 3.75 -4.72
CA ARG A 322 10.47 3.37 -5.43
C ARG A 322 9.98 4.53 -6.31
N LEU A 323 9.37 4.20 -7.45
CA LEU A 323 8.95 5.17 -8.46
C LEU A 323 7.63 5.89 -8.14
N ASN A 324 6.97 5.56 -7.05
CA ASN A 324 5.82 6.29 -6.52
C ASN A 324 5.74 6.13 -5.00
N ALA A 325 4.93 6.98 -4.36
CA ALA A 325 4.64 6.86 -2.94
C ALA A 325 3.85 5.58 -2.65
N ALA A 326 4.05 4.99 -1.47
CA ALA A 326 3.30 3.81 -1.05
C ALA A 326 1.79 4.08 -1.07
N GLY A 327 1.04 3.20 -1.74
CA GLY A 327 -0.42 3.32 -1.86
C GLY A 327 -0.87 4.33 -2.92
N ALA A 328 0.02 4.77 -3.81
CA ALA A 328 -0.36 5.55 -4.98
C ALA A 328 -0.99 4.69 -6.09
N CYS A 329 -0.76 3.37 -6.05
CA CYS A 329 -1.43 2.40 -6.91
C CYS A 329 -2.79 1.97 -6.37
N ALA A 330 -3.64 1.51 -7.28
CA ALA A 330 -5.02 1.14 -6.97
C ALA A 330 -5.12 -0.19 -6.20
N SER A 331 -4.10 -1.04 -6.34
CA SER A 331 -3.88 -2.26 -5.57
C SER A 331 -2.43 -2.30 -5.10
N ASP A 332 -2.20 -2.82 -3.89
CA ASP A 332 -0.86 -3.14 -3.37
C ASP A 332 -0.36 -4.52 -3.82
N GLY A 333 -1.15 -5.22 -4.65
CA GLY A 333 -0.87 -6.58 -5.11
C GLY A 333 -1.14 -7.66 -4.07
N GLY A 334 -1.77 -7.33 -2.94
CA GLY A 334 -1.95 -8.23 -1.80
C GLY A 334 -0.66 -8.49 -1.01
N THR A 335 0.42 -7.78 -1.33
CA THR A 335 1.75 -7.98 -0.74
C THR A 335 1.74 -7.63 0.74
N THR A 336 2.32 -8.51 1.57
CA THR A 336 2.52 -8.26 3.00
C THR A 336 3.96 -7.83 3.29
N GLY A 337 4.16 -7.02 4.32
CA GLY A 337 5.48 -6.78 4.88
C GLY A 337 5.82 -7.91 5.85
N ASN A 338 6.94 -8.61 5.67
CA ASN A 338 7.19 -9.94 6.24
C ASN A 338 6.17 -11.01 5.79
N THR A 339 6.33 -12.27 6.22
CA THR A 339 5.42 -13.36 5.83
C THR A 339 5.09 -14.34 6.97
N VAL A 340 3.82 -14.74 7.06
CA VAL A 340 3.39 -15.80 7.98
C VAL A 340 3.90 -17.18 7.63
N SER A 341 4.32 -17.42 6.37
CA SER A 341 4.91 -18.71 5.98
C SER A 341 6.18 -19.02 6.78
N GLN A 342 6.87 -17.98 7.23
CA GLN A 342 8.02 -18.03 8.14
C GLN A 342 7.67 -17.71 9.60
N LEU A 343 6.38 -17.75 9.95
CA LEU A 343 5.85 -17.45 11.28
C LEU A 343 6.21 -16.05 11.80
N GLN A 344 6.40 -15.10 10.87
CA GLN A 344 6.70 -13.71 11.18
C GLN A 344 5.41 -12.92 11.39
N LEU A 345 5.49 -11.85 12.19
CA LEU A 345 4.45 -10.82 12.20
C LEU A 345 4.43 -10.13 10.85
N GLU A 346 3.27 -10.14 10.20
CA GLU A 346 3.03 -9.38 8.99
C GLU A 346 2.63 -7.93 9.28
N TYR A 347 2.97 -7.06 8.35
CA TYR A 347 2.70 -5.62 8.36
C TYR A 347 2.09 -5.22 7.02
N GLN A 348 1.38 -4.09 7.00
CA GLN A 348 1.09 -3.44 5.74
C GLN A 348 2.41 -2.92 5.15
N VAL A 349 2.68 -3.16 3.87
CA VAL A 349 3.99 -2.82 3.27
C VAL A 349 4.26 -1.31 3.35
N LYS A 350 3.23 -0.48 3.18
CA LYS A 350 3.30 0.98 3.33
C LYS A 350 3.77 1.45 4.72
N ASP A 351 3.65 0.61 5.74
CA ASP A 351 4.07 0.95 7.11
C ASP A 351 5.55 0.61 7.37
N ILE A 352 6.18 -0.17 6.48
CA ILE A 352 7.59 -0.57 6.61
C ILE A 352 8.48 -0.02 5.50
N ALA A 353 7.96 0.16 4.28
CA ALA A 353 8.70 0.71 3.14
C ALA A 353 8.63 2.23 3.14
N GLN A 354 9.76 2.91 3.34
CA GLN A 354 9.75 4.37 3.45
C GLN A 354 9.69 5.05 2.07
N ASP A 355 8.93 6.14 1.97
CA ASP A 355 8.89 7.03 0.79
C ASP A 355 10.11 7.97 0.78
N LYS A 356 11.31 7.40 0.60
CA LYS A 356 12.58 8.12 0.56
C LYS A 356 13.43 7.75 -0.64
N ILE A 357 14.31 8.69 -1.02
CA ILE A 357 15.45 8.45 -1.90
C ILE A 357 16.64 8.13 -1.03
N PHE A 358 17.19 6.92 -1.18
CA PHE A 358 18.39 6.45 -0.49
C PHE A 358 19.59 6.63 -1.38
N TYR A 359 20.72 7.07 -0.82
CA TYR A 359 21.93 7.31 -1.59
C TYR A 359 23.20 7.04 -0.77
N SER A 360 24.19 6.47 -1.46
CA SER A 360 25.55 6.28 -0.96
C SER A 360 26.55 6.95 -1.89
N ALA A 361 27.65 7.46 -1.36
CA ALA A 361 28.73 8.02 -2.17
C ALA A 361 30.10 7.55 -1.68
N LEU A 362 30.92 7.04 -2.60
CA LEU A 362 32.33 6.75 -2.34
C LEU A 362 33.14 8.01 -2.58
N LEU A 363 33.74 8.56 -1.52
CA LEU A 363 34.44 9.84 -1.57
C LEU A 363 35.83 9.76 -0.93
N GLY A 364 36.81 10.41 -1.56
CA GLY A 364 38.16 10.57 -1.02
C GLY A 364 38.30 11.67 0.03
N SER A 365 37.31 12.56 0.15
CA SER A 365 37.22 13.59 1.19
C SER A 365 35.79 14.10 1.32
N ALA A 366 35.49 14.88 2.37
CA ALA A 366 34.16 15.44 2.59
C ALA A 366 33.62 16.20 1.36
N ALA A 367 32.35 15.97 1.06
CA ALA A 367 31.58 16.64 0.01
C ALA A 367 30.14 16.88 0.51
N GLN A 368 29.38 17.70 -0.21
CA GLN A 368 27.97 17.95 0.05
C GLN A 368 27.11 17.16 -0.94
N VAL A 369 25.91 16.78 -0.52
CA VAL A 369 24.89 16.15 -1.36
C VAL A 369 23.72 17.11 -1.53
N THR A 370 23.14 17.12 -2.73
CA THR A 370 21.88 17.77 -3.04
C THR A 370 21.02 16.76 -3.79
N VAL A 371 19.76 16.61 -3.39
CA VAL A 371 18.79 15.77 -4.08
C VAL A 371 17.63 16.66 -4.49
N THR A 372 17.28 16.63 -5.77
CA THR A 372 16.16 17.41 -6.30
C THR A 372 15.13 16.52 -6.97
N ILE A 373 13.85 16.88 -6.85
CA ILE A 373 12.75 16.28 -7.61
C ILE A 373 12.02 17.38 -8.37
N GLY A 374 11.90 17.24 -9.70
CA GLY A 374 11.28 18.29 -10.54
C GLY A 374 11.98 19.66 -10.40
N GLY A 375 13.27 19.66 -10.05
CA GLY A 375 14.06 20.86 -9.77
C GLY A 375 13.93 21.44 -8.36
N VAL A 376 13.13 20.84 -7.46
CA VAL A 376 12.99 21.27 -6.06
C VAL A 376 14.01 20.55 -5.19
N ASP A 377 14.87 21.28 -4.49
CA ASP A 377 15.83 20.73 -3.52
C ASP A 377 15.11 20.27 -2.24
N LEU A 378 15.30 19.01 -1.87
CA LEU A 378 14.68 18.36 -0.72
C LEU A 378 15.50 18.49 0.58
N GLY A 379 16.66 19.15 0.54
CA GLY A 379 17.48 19.38 1.73
C GLY A 379 18.23 18.12 2.21
N ALA A 380 18.72 17.32 1.25
CA ALA A 380 19.47 16.11 1.51
C ALA A 380 20.72 16.34 2.39
N VAL A 381 21.00 15.40 3.30
CA VAL A 381 22.15 15.43 4.21
C VAL A 381 22.80 14.05 4.33
N TRP A 382 24.05 14.00 4.80
CA TRP A 382 24.68 12.75 5.19
C TRP A 382 24.21 12.34 6.59
N THR A 383 23.49 11.23 6.71
CA THR A 383 23.15 10.62 8.00
C THR A 383 24.34 9.82 8.53
N HIS A 384 25.15 9.24 7.62
CA HIS A 384 26.40 8.57 7.94
C HIS A 384 27.60 9.14 7.17
N VAL A 385 28.68 9.34 7.92
CA VAL A 385 29.96 9.87 7.43
C VAL A 385 31.08 8.94 7.89
N PRO A 386 31.97 8.49 6.99
CA PRO A 386 33.05 7.59 7.34
C PRO A 386 34.09 8.29 8.21
N SER A 387 34.74 7.52 9.09
CA SER A 387 35.87 7.97 9.88
C SER A 387 36.98 8.55 8.99
N GLY A 388 37.54 9.70 9.35
CA GLY A 388 38.60 10.33 8.56
C GLY A 388 38.15 10.94 7.22
N ASN A 389 36.83 11.01 6.96
CA ASN A 389 36.21 11.65 5.79
C ASN A 389 36.50 10.99 4.43
N ALA A 390 37.10 9.80 4.40
CA ALA A 390 37.36 9.03 3.18
C ALA A 390 36.72 7.65 3.29
N GLY A 391 35.84 7.31 2.34
CA GLY A 391 35.06 6.06 2.33
C GLY A 391 33.64 6.28 1.84
N ILE A 392 32.73 5.39 2.25
CA ILE A 392 31.31 5.45 1.92
C ILE A 392 30.59 6.43 2.85
N TYR A 393 29.95 7.43 2.26
CA TYR A 393 28.96 8.28 2.88
C TYR A 393 27.57 7.72 2.56
N HIS A 394 26.60 7.93 3.44
CA HIS A 394 25.23 7.46 3.23
C HIS A 394 24.20 8.46 3.79
N GLY A 395 23.05 8.53 3.15
CA GLY A 395 21.94 9.38 3.52
C GLY A 395 20.66 8.99 2.81
N SER A 396 19.55 9.54 3.29
CA SER A 396 18.26 9.43 2.64
C SER A 396 17.44 10.70 2.85
N VAL A 397 16.52 10.97 1.93
CA VAL A 397 15.64 12.15 1.97
C VAL A 397 14.21 11.76 1.59
N PRO A 398 13.18 12.18 2.33
CA PRO A 398 11.78 11.87 1.98
C PRO A 398 11.36 12.60 0.71
N PHE A 399 10.57 11.93 -0.13
CA PHE A 399 9.99 12.53 -1.34
C PHE A 399 8.48 12.78 -1.23
N THR A 400 7.87 12.59 -0.05
CA THR A 400 6.44 12.82 0.17
C THR A 400 6.01 14.21 -0.33
N GLY A 401 4.99 14.23 -1.19
CA GLY A 401 4.46 15.47 -1.78
C GLY A 401 5.25 16.00 -2.98
N HIS A 402 6.24 15.26 -3.48
CA HIS A 402 7.05 15.63 -4.64
C HIS A 402 6.98 14.55 -5.74
N SER A 403 6.96 14.98 -6.99
CA SER A 403 6.99 14.12 -8.19
C SER A 403 7.79 14.79 -9.32
N GLY A 404 8.30 14.00 -10.25
CA GLY A 404 9.13 14.42 -11.38
C GLY A 404 10.56 13.90 -11.33
N ASP A 405 11.41 14.45 -12.20
CA ASP A 405 12.78 13.96 -12.43
C ASP A 405 13.64 14.08 -11.18
N VAL A 406 14.33 12.99 -10.85
CA VAL A 406 15.24 12.91 -9.70
C VAL A 406 16.67 13.22 -10.14
N HIS A 407 17.35 14.11 -9.40
CA HIS A 407 18.78 14.32 -9.57
C HIS A 407 19.50 14.29 -8.22
N ILE A 408 20.58 13.52 -8.14
CA ILE A 408 21.47 13.45 -6.98
C ILE A 408 22.82 14.04 -7.39
N THR A 409 23.20 15.15 -6.77
CA THR A 409 24.43 15.87 -7.08
C THR A 409 25.37 15.88 -5.89
N ILE A 410 26.62 15.47 -6.09
CA ILE A 410 27.68 15.62 -5.12
C ILE A 410 28.52 16.84 -5.50
N THR A 411 28.73 17.76 -4.55
CA THR A 411 29.52 18.97 -4.78
C THR A 411 30.67 19.10 -3.78
N ARG A 412 31.79 19.65 -4.25
CA ARG A 412 32.97 19.95 -3.42
C ARG A 412 33.54 21.30 -3.83
N ALA A 413 33.76 22.18 -2.85
CA ALA A 413 34.27 23.54 -3.07
C ALA A 413 33.46 24.36 -4.10
N GLY A 414 32.14 24.14 -4.16
CA GLY A 414 31.21 24.83 -5.07
C GLY A 414 31.19 24.30 -6.50
N GLY A 415 31.96 23.25 -6.83
CA GLY A 415 31.88 22.55 -8.12
C GLY A 415 31.16 21.20 -8.00
N THR A 416 30.46 20.80 -9.07
CA THR A 416 29.89 19.46 -9.21
C THR A 416 31.01 18.44 -9.38
N LEU A 417 31.05 17.45 -8.49
CA LEU A 417 31.96 16.30 -8.57
C LEU A 417 31.34 15.19 -9.44
N VAL A 418 30.10 14.83 -9.14
CA VAL A 418 29.31 13.84 -9.87
C VAL A 418 27.84 14.18 -9.78
N SER A 419 27.07 13.87 -10.81
CA SER A 419 25.63 14.09 -10.88
C SER A 419 24.96 12.89 -11.51
N LEU A 420 24.10 12.22 -10.75
CA LEU A 420 23.27 11.11 -11.20
C LEU A 420 21.87 11.63 -11.55
N GLY A 421 21.42 11.36 -12.78
CA GLY A 421 20.01 11.49 -13.17
C GLY A 421 19.31 10.16 -12.89
N GLY A 422 18.19 10.21 -12.18
CA GLY A 422 17.36 9.06 -11.88
C GLY A 422 16.03 9.09 -12.62
N GLU A 423 15.30 7.97 -12.55
CA GLU A 423 13.96 7.87 -13.10
C GLU A 423 12.96 8.74 -12.33
N SER A 424 11.97 9.29 -13.04
CA SER A 424 10.99 10.23 -12.50
C SER A 424 10.10 9.56 -11.43
N ILE A 425 9.89 10.23 -10.29
CA ILE A 425 8.87 9.79 -9.31
C ILE A 425 7.50 10.22 -9.82
N SER A 426 6.58 9.26 -10.00
CA SER A 426 5.22 9.51 -10.46
C SER A 426 4.38 10.25 -9.41
N SER A 427 3.46 11.11 -9.86
CA SER A 427 2.44 11.72 -8.99
C SER A 427 1.28 10.78 -8.65
N GLY A 428 1.26 9.58 -9.22
CA GLY A 428 0.28 8.53 -8.96
C GLY A 428 0.94 7.16 -9.10
N CYS A 429 0.19 6.12 -9.48
CA CYS A 429 0.78 4.81 -9.75
C CYS A 429 1.80 4.88 -10.89
N SER A 430 3.02 4.40 -10.66
CA SER A 430 4.05 4.30 -11.72
C SER A 430 3.78 3.14 -12.68
N ASN A 431 3.15 2.08 -12.18
CA ASN A 431 2.80 0.90 -12.95
C ASN A 431 1.48 1.10 -13.72
N THR A 432 1.50 0.84 -15.02
CA THR A 432 0.32 0.98 -15.88
C THR A 432 -0.80 -0.01 -15.55
N MET A 433 -0.49 -1.11 -14.85
CA MET A 433 -1.47 -2.09 -14.40
C MET A 433 -2.20 -1.68 -13.11
N GLY A 434 -1.82 -0.56 -12.49
CA GLY A 434 -2.45 -0.09 -11.25
C GLY A 434 -2.08 -0.92 -10.01
N ILE A 435 -1.11 -1.83 -10.12
CA ILE A 435 -0.57 -2.65 -9.02
C ILE A 435 0.75 -2.07 -8.57
N GLU A 436 0.92 -1.89 -7.26
CA GLU A 436 2.13 -1.36 -6.65
C GLU A 436 3.34 -2.25 -6.98
N ASN A 437 4.37 -1.66 -7.56
CA ASN A 437 5.66 -2.32 -7.74
C ASN A 437 6.58 -1.90 -6.59
N TRP A 438 6.79 -2.82 -5.63
CA TRP A 438 7.66 -2.59 -4.48
C TRP A 438 9.15 -2.83 -4.79
N ASN A 439 9.50 -3.15 -6.04
CA ASN A 439 10.88 -3.17 -6.51
C ASN A 439 11.46 -1.74 -6.54
N ALA A 440 12.78 -1.62 -6.44
CA ALA A 440 13.47 -0.33 -6.43
C ALA A 440 14.06 -0.03 -7.81
N TRP A 441 13.94 1.22 -8.24
CA TRP A 441 14.86 1.76 -9.22
C TRP A 441 16.23 1.93 -8.57
N VAL A 442 17.31 1.61 -9.30
CA VAL A 442 18.68 1.75 -8.83
C VAL A 442 19.52 2.40 -9.91
N GLY A 443 20.36 3.36 -9.52
CA GLY A 443 21.30 4.01 -10.44
C GLY A 443 22.61 4.35 -9.76
N SER A 444 23.65 4.50 -10.56
CA SER A 444 24.94 4.98 -10.09
C SER A 444 25.63 5.80 -11.15
N GLU A 445 26.47 6.74 -10.71
CA GLU A 445 27.33 7.52 -11.59
C GLU A 445 28.71 7.68 -10.95
N MET A 446 29.76 7.50 -11.74
CA MET A 446 31.13 7.70 -11.31
C MET A 446 31.65 9.04 -11.86
N ALA A 447 32.49 9.73 -11.11
CA ALA A 447 32.95 11.08 -11.45
C ALA A 447 33.89 11.12 -12.67
N GLY A 448 34.41 9.98 -13.14
CA GLY A 448 35.44 9.90 -14.17
C GLY A 448 36.78 10.49 -13.71
N ASN A 449 36.94 10.75 -12.41
CA ASN A 449 38.13 11.34 -11.83
C ASN A 449 39.09 10.25 -11.36
N SER A 450 40.39 10.46 -11.55
CA SER A 450 41.40 9.60 -10.95
C SER A 450 41.92 10.23 -9.67
N ILE A 451 41.67 9.57 -8.55
CA ILE A 451 42.19 9.95 -7.23
C ILE A 451 43.02 8.80 -6.63
N SER A 452 43.69 9.08 -5.52
CA SER A 452 44.42 8.06 -4.76
C SER A 452 44.38 8.42 -3.28
N VAL A 453 43.33 7.95 -2.60
CA VAL A 453 43.14 8.18 -1.17
C VAL A 453 42.99 6.83 -0.48
N LYS A 454 43.78 6.57 0.55
CA LYS A 454 43.63 5.34 1.33
C LYS A 454 42.44 5.43 2.27
N SER A 455 41.66 4.35 2.37
CA SER A 455 40.67 4.19 3.43
C SER A 455 41.35 4.16 4.80
N PRO A 456 40.63 4.51 5.88
CA PRO A 456 41.08 4.16 7.22
C PRO A 456 41.24 2.65 7.36
N SER A 457 42.35 2.22 7.96
CA SER A 457 42.58 0.79 8.26
C SER A 457 41.53 0.27 9.24
N LEU A 458 40.78 -0.77 8.87
CA LEU A 458 39.77 -1.41 9.73
C LEU A 458 40.35 -1.87 11.07
N ALA A 459 41.59 -2.37 11.09
CA ALA A 459 42.30 -2.80 12.31
C ALA A 459 42.58 -1.66 13.31
N ASN A 460 42.46 -0.41 12.89
CA ASN A 460 42.59 0.76 13.75
C ASN A 460 41.22 1.37 14.12
N GLN A 461 40.13 0.76 13.65
CA GLN A 461 38.78 1.17 13.96
C GLN A 461 38.21 0.26 15.04
N VAL A 462 37.40 0.85 15.91
CA VAL A 462 36.53 0.18 16.87
C VAL A 462 35.13 0.77 16.73
N PHE A 463 34.17 0.15 17.38
CA PHE A 463 32.84 0.72 17.53
C PHE A 463 32.92 2.00 18.36
N ILE A 464 32.36 3.08 17.82
CA ILE A 464 32.30 4.38 18.50
C ILE A 464 30.87 4.88 18.67
N GLN A 465 29.89 4.18 18.09
CA GLN A 465 28.45 4.37 18.32
C GLN A 465 27.75 3.04 18.09
N GLY A 466 26.73 2.78 18.91
CA GLY A 466 25.93 1.57 18.80
C GLY A 466 24.74 1.63 19.75
N TRP A 467 23.83 0.68 19.58
CA TRP A 467 22.62 0.57 20.38
C TRP A 467 22.42 -0.89 20.81
N GLY A 468 21.49 -1.13 21.73
CA GLY A 468 21.11 -2.46 22.17
C GLY A 468 19.61 -2.54 22.45
N LYS A 469 19.02 -3.72 22.32
CA LYS A 469 17.58 -3.94 22.55
C LYS A 469 17.23 -3.87 24.06
N GLY A 470 16.10 -3.26 24.41
CA GLY A 470 15.61 -3.21 25.79
C GLY A 470 16.59 -2.55 26.76
N ASN A 471 16.85 -3.20 27.91
CA ASN A 471 17.74 -2.66 28.95
C ASN A 471 19.22 -2.54 28.51
N PHE A 472 19.61 -3.12 27.37
CA PHE A 472 20.94 -2.91 26.79
C PHE A 472 21.13 -1.51 26.21
N ALA A 473 20.06 -0.79 25.83
CA ALA A 473 20.14 0.44 25.04
C ALA A 473 21.11 1.48 25.64
N GLY A 474 20.91 1.87 26.90
CA GLY A 474 21.77 2.86 27.56
C GLY A 474 23.18 2.37 27.83
N LEU A 475 23.37 1.05 28.02
CA LEU A 475 24.71 0.47 28.19
C LEU A 475 25.47 0.49 26.88
N CYS A 476 24.89 -0.02 25.80
CA CYS A 476 25.50 -0.06 24.49
C CYS A 476 25.83 1.35 23.99
N ASP A 477 24.92 2.31 24.11
CA ASP A 477 25.20 3.72 23.75
C ASP A 477 26.48 4.23 24.42
N PHE A 478 26.59 4.06 25.74
CA PHE A 478 27.75 4.49 26.49
C PHE A 478 29.02 3.68 26.18
N THR A 479 28.96 2.35 26.27
CA THR A 479 30.16 1.53 26.16
C THR A 479 30.70 1.53 24.74
N CYS A 480 29.82 1.50 23.72
CA CYS A 480 30.21 1.62 22.32
C CYS A 480 30.82 3.00 22.05
N SER A 481 30.35 4.09 22.68
CA SER A 481 31.02 5.40 22.57
C SER A 481 32.48 5.41 23.03
N LEU A 482 32.87 4.43 23.84
CA LEU A 482 34.21 4.25 24.39
C LEU A 482 34.99 3.09 23.76
N GLY A 483 34.52 2.47 22.67
CA GLY A 483 35.24 1.37 22.01
C GLY A 483 34.94 -0.03 22.56
N TYR A 484 34.05 -0.18 23.55
CA TYR A 484 33.67 -1.49 24.09
C TYR A 484 32.23 -1.84 23.76
N CYS A 485 32.04 -2.72 22.79
CA CYS A 485 30.73 -2.95 22.20
C CYS A 485 30.62 -4.42 21.78
N PRO A 486 30.24 -5.30 22.73
CA PRO A 486 30.20 -6.74 22.51
C PRO A 486 29.04 -7.12 21.58
N LEU A 487 29.37 -7.92 20.56
CA LEU A 487 28.44 -8.35 19.50
C LEU A 487 27.18 -9.07 19.98
N GLY A 488 27.30 -9.89 21.01
CA GLY A 488 26.16 -10.61 21.58
C GLY A 488 25.18 -9.74 22.39
N ALA A 489 25.34 -8.42 22.36
CA ALA A 489 24.50 -7.49 23.12
C ALA A 489 24.25 -6.16 22.39
N CYS A 490 25.24 -5.64 21.67
CA CYS A 490 25.19 -4.34 21.02
C CYS A 490 25.32 -4.45 19.49
N VAL A 491 24.58 -3.61 18.79
CA VAL A 491 24.63 -3.41 17.33
C VAL A 491 25.39 -2.12 17.05
N CYS A 492 26.29 -2.13 16.09
CA CYS A 492 27.06 -0.93 15.73
C CYS A 492 26.36 -0.09 14.68
N SER A 493 26.35 1.21 14.92
CA SER A 493 25.95 2.23 13.95
C SER A 493 27.13 3.02 13.38
N LYS A 494 28.31 2.98 14.03
CA LYS A 494 29.50 3.69 13.53
C LYS A 494 30.84 3.12 14.02
N MET A 495 31.77 2.97 13.07
CA MET A 495 33.18 2.68 13.34
C MET A 495 34.04 3.96 13.36
N GLY A 496 35.07 3.96 14.21
CA GLY A 496 35.96 5.10 14.44
C GLY A 496 37.25 4.70 15.15
N PRO A 497 38.25 5.60 15.26
CA PRO A 497 39.41 5.33 16.08
C PRO A 497 39.02 5.14 17.55
N GLN A 498 39.80 4.34 18.29
CA GLN A 498 39.59 4.12 19.72
C GLN A 498 39.48 5.45 20.48
N ALA A 499 38.32 5.66 21.11
CA ALA A 499 38.07 6.81 21.94
C ALA A 499 39.02 6.83 23.14
N LYS A 500 39.41 8.03 23.56
CA LYS A 500 40.20 8.20 24.79
C LYS A 500 39.34 7.81 25.98
N LEU A 501 39.71 6.73 26.65
CA LEU A 501 39.00 6.26 27.83
C LEU A 501 39.09 7.29 28.98
N PRO A 502 38.00 7.52 29.73
CA PRO A 502 38.03 8.25 30.99
C PRO A 502 38.96 7.60 32.01
N VAL A 503 39.25 8.29 33.12
CA VAL A 503 40.00 7.69 34.23
C VAL A 503 39.16 6.57 34.83
N ALA A 504 39.70 5.36 34.85
CA ALA A 504 39.06 4.21 35.49
C ALA A 504 38.83 4.50 36.98
N THR A 505 37.59 4.31 37.41
CA THR A 505 37.16 4.51 38.80
C THR A 505 37.52 3.30 39.68
N GLY A 506 37.77 2.14 39.09
CA GLY A 506 37.98 0.87 39.79
C GLY A 506 36.68 0.26 40.36
N ILE A 507 35.52 0.83 40.04
CA ILE A 507 34.23 0.31 40.47
C ILE A 507 33.87 -0.92 39.63
N GLN A 508 33.77 -2.07 40.28
CA GLN A 508 33.27 -3.29 39.64
C GLN A 508 31.75 -3.26 39.55
N GLY A 509 31.24 -3.29 38.32
CA GLY A 509 29.81 -3.43 38.03
C GLY A 509 29.39 -4.88 37.82
N TYR A 510 28.17 -5.20 38.24
CA TYR A 510 27.49 -6.47 38.02
C TYR A 510 26.07 -6.20 37.51
N PRO A 511 25.47 -7.10 36.72
CA PRO A 511 24.06 -7.01 36.37
C PRO A 511 23.18 -7.09 37.62
N THR A 512 22.04 -6.40 37.62
CA THR A 512 21.05 -6.48 38.70
C THR A 512 20.19 -7.75 38.62
N ALA A 513 19.48 -8.07 39.70
CA ALA A 513 18.64 -9.27 39.76
C ALA A 513 17.55 -9.22 38.67
N GLY A 514 17.40 -10.33 37.94
CA GLY A 514 16.52 -10.42 36.77
C GLY A 514 17.26 -10.37 35.44
N GLU A 515 18.46 -9.79 35.40
CA GLU A 515 19.28 -9.70 34.19
C GLU A 515 20.11 -10.96 33.93
N SER A 516 20.49 -11.14 32.66
CA SER A 516 21.28 -12.29 32.21
C SER A 516 22.79 -12.05 32.25
N ALA A 517 23.56 -13.12 32.06
CA ALA A 517 25.02 -13.05 31.99
C ALA A 517 25.54 -12.13 30.87
N SER A 518 24.75 -11.88 29.82
CA SER A 518 25.12 -11.02 28.68
C SER A 518 25.39 -9.56 29.08
N TYR A 519 24.85 -9.11 30.22
CA TYR A 519 25.11 -7.77 30.76
C TYR A 519 26.44 -7.65 31.50
N SER A 520 27.08 -8.76 31.87
CA SER A 520 28.19 -8.75 32.84
C SER A 520 29.38 -7.92 32.37
N GLY A 521 29.79 -8.10 31.10
CA GLY A 521 30.88 -7.32 30.50
C GLY A 521 30.55 -5.84 30.39
N LEU A 522 29.32 -5.52 29.97
CA LEU A 522 28.82 -4.16 29.83
C LEU A 522 28.76 -3.44 31.17
N CYS A 523 28.17 -4.04 32.20
CA CYS A 523 28.09 -3.45 33.54
C CYS A 523 29.47 -3.26 34.16
N SER A 524 30.36 -4.24 34.03
CA SER A 524 31.74 -4.13 34.50
C SER A 524 32.45 -2.93 33.88
N PHE A 525 32.36 -2.79 32.55
CA PHE A 525 32.99 -1.69 31.82
C PHE A 525 32.34 -0.35 32.15
N ALA A 526 31.00 -0.27 32.11
CA ALA A 526 30.26 0.96 32.30
C ALA A 526 30.46 1.55 33.70
N CYS A 527 30.38 0.72 34.76
CA CYS A 527 30.62 1.16 36.13
C CYS A 527 32.08 1.59 36.33
N ASN A 528 33.05 0.86 35.76
CA ASN A 528 34.46 1.24 35.87
C ASN A 528 34.76 2.60 35.23
N TYR A 529 34.03 3.02 34.19
CA TYR A 529 34.20 4.34 33.56
C TYR A 529 33.14 5.38 33.98
N GLY A 530 32.47 5.16 35.12
CA GLY A 530 31.66 6.19 35.78
C GLY A 530 30.21 6.28 35.32
N ASN A 531 29.72 5.33 34.51
CA ASN A 531 28.31 5.27 34.08
C ASN A 531 27.64 3.96 34.55
N CYS A 532 27.59 3.75 35.86
CA CYS A 532 26.91 2.60 36.44
C CYS A 532 25.39 2.82 36.41
N ILE A 533 24.73 2.36 35.35
CA ILE A 533 23.30 2.64 35.08
C ILE A 533 22.43 1.97 36.15
N ALA A 534 21.78 2.79 36.98
CA ALA A 534 20.93 2.32 38.07
C ALA A 534 19.75 1.49 37.54
N GLY A 535 19.47 0.35 38.18
CA GLY A 535 18.38 -0.55 37.80
C GLY A 535 18.76 -1.61 36.75
N VAL A 536 19.90 -1.46 36.07
CA VAL A 536 20.47 -2.48 35.16
C VAL A 536 21.80 -3.02 35.70
N CYS A 537 22.62 -2.12 36.25
CA CYS A 537 23.88 -2.45 36.88
C CYS A 537 23.89 -2.05 38.37
N GLY A 538 24.58 -2.85 39.18
CA GLY A 538 24.86 -2.58 40.59
C GLY A 538 26.30 -2.94 40.95
N THR A 539 26.69 -2.69 42.19
CA THR A 539 28.04 -2.98 42.71
C THR A 539 28.08 -4.26 43.54
N VAL A 540 27.00 -5.03 43.55
CA VAL A 540 26.86 -6.27 44.31
C VAL A 540 26.50 -7.37 43.33
N GLU A 541 27.25 -8.46 43.38
CA GLU A 541 26.98 -9.65 42.59
C GLU A 541 25.72 -10.36 43.08
N VAL A 542 24.86 -10.75 42.14
CA VAL A 542 23.58 -11.43 42.41
C VAL A 542 23.41 -12.61 41.46
N PRO A 543 22.58 -13.61 41.82
CA PRO A 543 22.22 -14.67 40.88
C PRO A 543 21.57 -14.11 39.61
N LEU A 544 22.08 -14.53 38.45
CA LEU A 544 21.60 -14.08 37.12
C LEU A 544 20.58 -15.05 36.54
N THR A 545 19.75 -14.55 35.63
CA THR A 545 18.77 -15.36 34.89
C THR A 545 19.40 -15.96 33.65
N VAL A 546 19.01 -17.20 33.31
CA VAL A 546 19.31 -17.79 32.01
C VAL A 546 18.02 -17.71 31.21
N PRO A 547 17.93 -16.82 30.22
CA PRO A 547 16.71 -16.69 29.44
C PRO A 547 16.50 -17.97 28.63
N THR A 548 15.27 -18.48 28.62
CA THR A 548 14.90 -19.65 27.82
C THR A 548 14.76 -19.32 26.33
N ILE A 549 14.50 -18.05 26.02
CA ILE A 549 14.39 -17.50 24.66
C ILE A 549 15.30 -16.28 24.60
N SER A 550 16.05 -16.15 23.51
CA SER A 550 16.95 -15.00 23.35
C SER A 550 16.14 -13.70 23.39
N PRO A 551 16.57 -12.69 24.18
CA PRO A 551 15.90 -11.38 24.18
C PRO A 551 15.97 -10.68 22.81
N PHE A 552 16.88 -11.13 21.93
CA PHE A 552 17.09 -10.59 20.60
C PHE A 552 16.21 -11.24 19.53
N THR A 553 15.56 -12.37 19.83
CA THR A 553 14.58 -12.96 18.91
C THR A 553 13.42 -11.98 18.71
N PRO A 554 12.99 -11.72 17.46
CA PRO A 554 11.80 -10.91 17.20
C PRO A 554 10.53 -11.54 17.77
N ASP A 555 9.57 -10.71 18.16
CA ASP A 555 8.26 -11.20 18.59
C ASP A 555 7.44 -11.68 17.39
N THR A 556 6.60 -12.67 17.63
CA THR A 556 5.62 -13.24 16.69
C THR A 556 4.21 -12.99 17.19
N CYS A 557 3.19 -13.31 16.40
CA CYS A 557 1.84 -13.32 16.92
C CYS A 557 1.64 -14.50 17.89
N THR A 558 1.05 -14.24 19.05
CA THR A 558 0.79 -15.25 20.09
C THR A 558 -0.68 -15.36 20.47
N ALA A 559 -1.52 -14.45 19.97
CA ALA A 559 -2.97 -14.57 20.02
C ALA A 559 -3.58 -13.66 18.95
N GLY A 560 -4.68 -14.08 18.33
CA GLY A 560 -5.39 -13.29 17.34
C GLY A 560 -6.85 -13.66 17.20
N SER A 561 -7.57 -12.87 16.42
CA SER A 561 -9.00 -13.03 16.16
C SER A 561 -9.30 -12.86 14.67
N GLY A 562 -10.36 -13.53 14.20
CA GLY A 562 -10.91 -13.35 12.85
C GLY A 562 -12.42 -13.17 12.91
N SER A 563 -13.02 -12.82 11.78
CA SER A 563 -14.48 -12.68 11.63
C SER A 563 -15.08 -13.91 10.93
N GLY A 564 -16.39 -14.12 11.10
CA GLY A 564 -17.16 -15.12 10.38
C GLY A 564 -16.56 -16.54 10.45
N ALA A 565 -16.39 -17.15 9.27
CA ALA A 565 -15.89 -18.52 9.12
C ALA A 565 -14.42 -18.70 9.59
N PHE A 566 -13.63 -17.61 9.62
CA PHE A 566 -12.22 -17.64 9.99
C PHE A 566 -11.96 -17.44 11.50
N ALA A 567 -12.98 -17.14 12.31
CA ALA A 567 -12.80 -16.82 13.74
C ALA A 567 -12.02 -17.90 14.50
N GLY A 568 -12.34 -19.19 14.28
CA GLY A 568 -11.63 -20.32 14.90
C GLY A 568 -10.22 -20.51 14.36
N LEU A 569 -10.04 -20.37 13.04
CA LEU A 569 -8.75 -20.51 12.36
C LEU A 569 -7.77 -19.43 12.79
N CYS A 570 -8.19 -18.18 12.83
CA CYS A 570 -7.37 -17.08 13.32
C CYS A 570 -7.01 -17.26 14.80
N SER A 571 -7.96 -17.70 15.64
CA SER A 571 -7.64 -17.99 17.04
C SER A 571 -6.60 -19.11 17.20
N TYR A 572 -6.61 -20.11 16.31
CA TYR A 572 -5.65 -21.22 16.33
C TYR A 572 -4.29 -20.83 15.74
N GLY A 573 -4.27 -20.33 14.50
CA GLY A 573 -3.06 -19.98 13.77
C GLY A 573 -2.27 -18.86 14.44
N CYS A 574 -2.94 -17.78 14.82
CA CYS A 574 -2.30 -16.64 15.47
C CYS A 574 -1.73 -16.99 16.85
N ASN A 575 -2.21 -18.06 17.50
CA ASN A 575 -1.64 -18.53 18.76
C ASN A 575 -0.24 -19.14 18.58
N VAL A 576 0.13 -19.55 17.36
CA VAL A 576 1.40 -20.21 17.02
C VAL A 576 2.18 -19.48 15.92
N GLY A 577 1.96 -18.16 15.78
CA GLY A 577 2.69 -17.30 14.84
C GLY A 577 2.12 -17.19 13.43
N TYR A 578 1.20 -18.08 13.01
CA TYR A 578 0.60 -18.03 11.67
C TYR A 578 -0.65 -17.15 11.68
N CYS A 579 -0.47 -15.83 11.54
CA CYS A 579 -1.53 -14.83 11.69
C CYS A 579 -1.62 -13.89 10.48
N PRO A 580 -2.20 -14.33 9.34
CA PRO A 580 -2.18 -13.55 8.11
C PRO A 580 -3.06 -12.31 8.25
N ILE A 581 -2.49 -11.13 7.97
CA ILE A 581 -3.16 -9.84 8.26
C ILE A 581 -4.41 -9.59 7.41
N HIS A 582 -4.54 -10.27 6.27
CA HIS A 582 -5.70 -10.14 5.37
C HIS A 582 -6.94 -10.88 5.89
N ASN A 583 -6.78 -11.89 6.76
CA ASN A 583 -7.89 -12.66 7.32
C ASN A 583 -7.99 -12.55 8.85
N CYS A 584 -6.88 -12.23 9.53
CA CYS A 584 -6.76 -12.26 10.99
C CYS A 584 -6.19 -10.97 11.56
N THR A 585 -6.60 -10.62 12.77
CA THR A 585 -6.01 -9.54 13.56
C THR A 585 -5.18 -10.12 14.69
N CYS A 586 -3.89 -9.80 14.73
CA CYS A 586 -3.04 -10.13 15.88
C CYS A 586 -3.41 -9.26 17.08
N THR A 587 -3.69 -9.88 18.22
CA THR A 587 -4.15 -9.21 19.46
C THR A 587 -3.13 -9.26 20.58
N ALA A 588 -2.12 -10.14 20.49
CA ALA A 588 -0.99 -10.19 21.39
C ALA A 588 0.26 -10.69 20.68
N THR A 589 1.41 -10.11 21.03
CA THR A 589 2.72 -10.49 20.51
C THR A 589 3.62 -11.04 21.61
N GLY A 590 4.58 -11.84 21.23
CA GLY A 590 5.59 -12.38 22.13
C GLY A 590 6.43 -13.46 21.45
N PRO A 591 7.24 -14.19 22.22
CA PRO A 591 8.04 -15.28 21.67
C PRO A 591 7.19 -16.34 20.97
N LEU A 592 7.74 -16.92 19.90
CA LEU A 592 7.03 -17.94 19.12
C LEU A 592 6.60 -19.13 19.98
N ASN A 593 5.29 -19.36 20.03
CA ASN A 593 4.72 -20.62 20.47
C ASN A 593 4.91 -21.64 19.35
N VAL A 594 5.98 -22.45 19.44
CA VAL A 594 6.36 -23.40 18.39
C VAL A 594 5.16 -24.27 18.00
N PRO A 595 4.70 -24.23 16.74
CA PRO A 595 3.58 -25.04 16.31
C PRO A 595 3.92 -26.53 16.40
N PRO A 596 2.91 -27.41 16.57
CA PRO A 596 3.10 -28.84 16.39
C PRO A 596 3.68 -29.15 15.01
N ALA A 597 4.36 -30.30 14.90
CA ALA A 597 4.87 -30.78 13.61
C ALA A 597 3.71 -30.96 12.62
N ALA A 598 3.91 -30.48 11.39
CA ALA A 598 2.96 -30.66 10.31
C ALA A 598 2.89 -32.14 9.89
N ASN A 599 1.69 -32.61 9.60
CA ASN A 599 1.45 -33.86 8.90
C ASN A 599 1.35 -33.58 7.40
N ALA A 600 2.45 -33.80 6.68
CA ALA A 600 2.53 -33.58 5.24
C ALA A 600 1.59 -34.47 4.39
N SER A 601 0.89 -35.45 5.00
CA SER A 601 -0.14 -36.25 4.32
C SER A 601 -1.54 -35.65 4.39
N THR A 602 -1.72 -34.54 5.10
CA THR A 602 -2.99 -33.81 5.23
C THR A 602 -2.85 -32.48 4.51
N THR A 603 -3.86 -32.09 3.73
CA THR A 603 -3.90 -30.79 3.07
C THR A 603 -5.25 -30.17 3.35
N GLY A 604 -5.25 -28.96 3.90
CA GLY A 604 -6.49 -28.23 4.19
C GLY A 604 -6.83 -27.28 3.05
N LEU A 605 -8.07 -27.34 2.56
CA LEU A 605 -8.58 -26.42 1.55
C LEU A 605 -9.72 -25.58 2.13
N SER A 606 -9.69 -24.28 1.86
CA SER A 606 -10.77 -23.36 2.24
C SER A 606 -11.98 -23.51 1.31
N THR A 607 -13.18 -23.51 1.88
CA THR A 607 -14.45 -23.52 1.14
C THR A 607 -15.11 -22.15 1.05
N VAL A 608 -14.50 -21.11 1.65
CA VAL A 608 -15.08 -19.78 1.82
C VAL A 608 -14.24 -18.68 1.13
N GLY A 609 -13.41 -19.06 0.16
CA GLY A 609 -12.52 -18.15 -0.58
C GLY A 609 -11.07 -18.18 -0.08
N SER A 610 -10.28 -17.17 -0.48
CA SER A 610 -8.88 -17.04 -0.07
C SER A 610 -8.75 -16.92 1.44
N ASP A 611 -7.97 -17.83 2.03
CA ASP A 611 -7.78 -17.96 3.47
C ASP A 611 -6.34 -17.66 3.89
N SER A 612 -5.50 -17.16 2.97
CA SER A 612 -4.07 -16.94 3.18
C SER A 612 -3.36 -18.17 3.78
N GLY A 613 -3.75 -19.38 3.36
CA GLY A 613 -3.16 -20.65 3.80
C GLY A 613 -3.56 -21.12 5.19
N LEU A 614 -4.52 -20.46 5.86
CA LEU A 614 -4.99 -20.81 7.20
C LEU A 614 -5.47 -22.25 7.31
N CYS A 615 -6.31 -22.71 6.38
CA CYS A 615 -6.82 -24.07 6.36
C CYS A 615 -5.69 -25.08 6.18
N ASN A 616 -4.78 -24.85 5.23
CA ASN A 616 -3.68 -25.77 5.03
C ASN A 616 -2.80 -25.89 6.27
N PHE A 617 -2.38 -24.73 6.82
CA PHE A 617 -1.56 -24.68 8.04
C PHE A 617 -2.22 -25.39 9.22
N ALA A 618 -3.53 -25.15 9.43
CA ALA A 618 -4.27 -25.69 10.57
C ALA A 618 -4.59 -27.18 10.44
N CYS A 619 -5.04 -27.62 9.26
CA CYS A 619 -5.40 -29.02 9.02
C CYS A 619 -4.19 -29.95 9.13
N GLU A 620 -3.03 -29.56 8.59
CA GLU A 620 -1.75 -30.28 8.76
C GLU A 620 -1.38 -30.49 10.23
N ARG A 621 -1.90 -29.67 11.15
CA ARG A 621 -1.60 -29.69 12.58
C ARG A 621 -2.79 -30.16 13.42
N GLY A 622 -3.75 -30.83 12.78
CA GLY A 622 -4.87 -31.50 13.42
C GLY A 622 -6.05 -30.61 13.80
N TYR A 623 -6.09 -29.35 13.34
CA TYR A 623 -7.22 -28.45 13.51
C TYR A 623 -7.85 -28.13 12.15
N CYS A 624 -8.84 -28.93 11.72
CA CYS A 624 -9.51 -28.77 10.43
C CYS A 624 -11.02 -28.54 10.64
N PRO A 625 -11.47 -27.30 10.92
CA PRO A 625 -12.86 -27.01 11.22
C PRO A 625 -13.74 -27.02 9.96
N GLY A 626 -14.54 -28.06 9.77
CA GLY A 626 -15.59 -28.10 8.74
C GLY A 626 -16.81 -27.24 9.12
N PRO A 627 -17.50 -26.58 8.16
CA PRO A 627 -17.31 -26.67 6.71
C PRO A 627 -16.22 -25.75 6.15
N THR A 628 -15.66 -24.82 6.95
CA THR A 628 -14.69 -23.81 6.49
C THR A 628 -13.46 -24.41 5.83
N CYS A 629 -12.89 -25.45 6.45
CA CYS A 629 -11.79 -26.22 5.90
C CYS A 629 -12.23 -27.66 5.64
N VAL A 630 -11.82 -28.20 4.50
CA VAL A 630 -11.96 -29.61 4.16
C VAL A 630 -10.58 -30.24 3.98
N ASP A 631 -10.42 -31.48 4.43
CA ASP A 631 -9.22 -32.27 4.12
C ASP A 631 -9.31 -32.73 2.66
N ASN A 632 -8.25 -32.54 1.90
CA ASN A 632 -8.11 -33.05 0.54
C ASN A 632 -8.30 -34.58 0.48
N ALA A 633 -8.05 -35.32 1.57
CA ALA A 633 -8.34 -36.75 1.69
C ALA A 633 -9.83 -37.09 1.89
N ASP A 634 -10.64 -36.13 2.36
CA ASP A 634 -12.10 -36.24 2.52
C ASP A 634 -12.86 -35.73 1.28
N LEU A 635 -12.16 -35.16 0.28
CA LEU A 635 -12.68 -35.12 -1.08
C LEU A 635 -12.75 -36.58 -1.56
N PRO A 636 -13.95 -37.11 -1.89
CA PRO A 636 -14.02 -38.44 -2.48
C PRO A 636 -13.18 -38.41 -3.75
N GLY A 637 -12.14 -39.24 -3.82
CA GLY A 637 -11.31 -39.44 -5.01
C GLY A 637 -12.11 -39.99 -6.18
N GLY A 638 -12.96 -39.16 -6.77
CA GLY A 638 -13.96 -39.51 -7.77
C GLY A 638 -14.35 -38.37 -8.72
N CYS A 639 -14.15 -37.10 -8.37
CA CYS A 639 -14.58 -36.01 -9.27
C CYS A 639 -13.64 -35.79 -10.47
N ALA A 640 -12.44 -36.38 -10.48
CA ALA A 640 -11.54 -36.34 -11.64
C ALA A 640 -12.09 -37.09 -12.88
N ASN A 641 -13.13 -37.92 -12.71
CA ASN A 641 -13.76 -38.69 -13.80
C ASN A 641 -15.30 -38.67 -13.76
N ASP A 642 -15.93 -37.78 -12.99
CA ASP A 642 -17.40 -37.76 -12.86
C ASP A 642 -18.05 -37.15 -14.11
N ASP A 643 -19.16 -37.76 -14.56
CA ASP A 643 -19.94 -37.32 -15.72
C ASP A 643 -21.01 -36.27 -15.36
N GLY A 644 -20.90 -35.69 -14.16
CA GLY A 644 -21.81 -34.69 -13.61
C GLY A 644 -23.08 -35.27 -13.01
N SER A 645 -23.06 -36.55 -12.59
CA SER A 645 -24.22 -37.22 -12.01
C SER A 645 -24.17 -37.39 -10.49
N ASP A 646 -23.02 -37.12 -9.84
CA ASP A 646 -22.91 -37.10 -8.38
C ASP A 646 -23.20 -35.69 -7.80
N PRO A 647 -24.26 -35.52 -6.98
CA PRO A 647 -24.57 -34.24 -6.34
C PRO A 647 -23.47 -33.70 -5.41
N ALA A 648 -22.54 -34.55 -4.97
CA ALA A 648 -21.38 -34.17 -4.15
C ALA A 648 -20.17 -33.72 -4.98
N CYS A 649 -20.15 -34.02 -6.29
CA CYS A 649 -19.17 -33.50 -7.27
C CYS A 649 -19.78 -32.42 -8.17
N ALA A 650 -20.99 -31.95 -7.88
CA ALA A 650 -21.55 -30.79 -8.55
C ALA A 650 -20.68 -29.58 -8.19
N GLU A 651 -19.93 -29.09 -9.19
CA GLU A 651 -19.23 -27.80 -9.14
C GLU A 651 -20.12 -26.76 -8.43
N PRO A 652 -19.56 -25.88 -7.57
CA PRO A 652 -20.29 -24.70 -7.14
C PRO A 652 -20.81 -24.04 -8.42
N THR A 653 -22.12 -23.83 -8.50
CA THR A 653 -22.79 -23.46 -9.74
C THR A 653 -22.15 -22.20 -10.31
N VAL A 654 -21.27 -22.37 -11.30
CA VAL A 654 -20.54 -21.26 -11.91
C VAL A 654 -21.56 -20.40 -12.62
N CYS A 655 -21.48 -19.08 -12.42
CA CYS A 655 -22.38 -18.20 -13.14
C CYS A 655 -22.19 -18.41 -14.65
N ASN A 656 -23.28 -18.69 -15.36
CA ASN A 656 -23.23 -18.70 -16.82
C ASN A 656 -23.13 -17.26 -17.31
N PHE A 657 -21.91 -16.75 -17.51
CA PHE A 657 -21.60 -15.39 -18.00
C PHE A 657 -21.90 -15.15 -19.49
N THR A 658 -22.45 -16.13 -20.20
CA THR A 658 -22.78 -16.01 -21.65
C THR A 658 -24.17 -15.48 -21.92
N LEU A 659 -24.96 -15.23 -20.86
CA LEU A 659 -26.30 -14.66 -20.99
C LEU A 659 -26.19 -13.15 -21.15
N ASP A 660 -27.18 -12.56 -21.82
CA ASP A 660 -27.25 -11.13 -22.07
C ASP A 660 -28.67 -10.63 -21.75
N PHE A 661 -28.74 -9.58 -20.93
CA PHE A 661 -29.98 -8.96 -20.49
C PHE A 661 -29.97 -7.49 -20.83
N SER A 662 -30.46 -7.17 -22.02
CA SER A 662 -30.48 -5.81 -22.59
C SER A 662 -31.38 -4.79 -21.86
N THR A 663 -32.05 -5.16 -20.76
CA THR A 663 -32.87 -4.27 -19.90
C THR A 663 -33.00 -4.85 -18.49
N LEU A 664 -33.26 -4.00 -17.48
CA LEU A 664 -33.65 -4.45 -16.13
C LEU A 664 -34.94 -5.29 -16.15
N ASP A 665 -35.90 -4.97 -17.03
CA ASP A 665 -37.12 -5.77 -17.22
C ASP A 665 -36.81 -7.21 -17.65
N ALA A 666 -35.90 -7.37 -18.62
CA ALA A 666 -35.48 -8.70 -19.09
C ALA A 666 -34.76 -9.49 -18.00
N LEU A 667 -33.99 -8.82 -17.14
CA LEU A 667 -33.35 -9.44 -15.98
C LEU A 667 -34.38 -9.84 -14.90
N GLU A 668 -35.36 -8.98 -14.61
CA GLU A 668 -36.43 -9.24 -13.63
C GLU A 668 -37.31 -10.44 -14.02
N ASP A 669 -37.57 -10.63 -15.32
CA ASP A 669 -38.29 -11.79 -15.83
C ASP A 669 -37.43 -13.07 -15.76
N ALA A 670 -36.11 -12.94 -15.91
CA ALA A 670 -35.17 -14.07 -15.97
C ALA A 670 -34.63 -14.52 -14.61
N VAL A 671 -34.58 -13.62 -13.61
CA VAL A 671 -33.91 -13.86 -12.31
C VAL A 671 -34.48 -15.07 -11.55
N GLY A 672 -35.74 -15.46 -11.78
CA GLY A 672 -36.31 -16.68 -11.20
C GLY A 672 -35.68 -17.98 -11.70
N ASN A 673 -34.94 -17.92 -12.82
CA ASN A 673 -34.25 -19.03 -13.47
C ASN A 673 -32.72 -18.85 -13.49
N LEU A 674 -32.19 -17.77 -12.90
CA LEU A 674 -30.76 -17.53 -12.76
C LEU A 674 -30.22 -18.21 -11.50
N ASP A 675 -28.95 -18.60 -11.55
CA ASP A 675 -28.25 -19.00 -10.33
C ASP A 675 -28.10 -17.80 -9.39
N PRO A 676 -28.31 -17.94 -8.06
CA PRO A 676 -28.11 -16.85 -7.11
C PRO A 676 -26.77 -16.11 -7.26
N VAL A 677 -25.68 -16.83 -7.59
CA VAL A 677 -24.35 -16.22 -7.76
C VAL A 677 -24.26 -15.33 -9.01
N CYS A 678 -25.17 -15.50 -9.98
CA CYS A 678 -25.23 -14.68 -11.20
C CYS A 678 -25.99 -13.37 -11.03
N VAL A 679 -26.87 -13.28 -10.03
CA VAL A 679 -27.88 -12.22 -10.00
C VAL A 679 -27.24 -10.84 -9.82
N ASP A 680 -26.26 -10.71 -8.92
CA ASP A 680 -25.57 -9.44 -8.69
C ASP A 680 -24.69 -9.04 -9.89
N PHE A 681 -24.03 -10.01 -10.54
CA PHE A 681 -23.27 -9.79 -11.77
C PHE A 681 -24.15 -9.22 -12.90
N TYR A 682 -25.31 -9.83 -13.16
CA TYR A 682 -26.23 -9.34 -14.18
C TYR A 682 -27.01 -8.09 -13.76
N THR A 683 -27.15 -7.85 -12.47
CA THR A 683 -27.71 -6.60 -11.96
C THR A 683 -26.81 -5.42 -12.33
N LEU A 684 -25.49 -5.59 -12.34
CA LEU A 684 -24.57 -4.57 -12.87
C LEU A 684 -24.76 -4.30 -14.35
N ASP A 685 -25.09 -5.31 -15.17
CA ASP A 685 -25.46 -5.12 -16.58
C ASP A 685 -26.74 -4.32 -16.74
N GLY A 686 -27.74 -4.62 -15.91
CA GLY A 686 -28.97 -3.84 -15.85
C GLY A 686 -28.70 -2.38 -15.50
N LEU A 687 -27.86 -2.12 -14.49
CA LEU A 687 -27.47 -0.77 -14.08
C LEU A 687 -26.63 -0.05 -15.16
N ALA A 688 -25.70 -0.74 -15.83
CA ALA A 688 -24.96 -0.20 -16.97
C ALA A 688 -25.89 0.22 -18.11
N THR A 689 -26.89 -0.60 -18.41
CA THR A 689 -27.88 -0.34 -19.45
C THR A 689 -28.72 0.89 -19.12
N VAL A 690 -29.20 1.02 -17.87
CA VAL A 690 -29.95 2.21 -17.44
C VAL A 690 -29.09 3.46 -17.54
N LEU A 691 -27.80 3.38 -17.19
CA LEU A 691 -26.86 4.49 -17.32
C LEU A 691 -26.66 4.88 -18.80
N GLU A 692 -26.47 3.92 -19.68
CA GLU A 692 -26.32 4.16 -21.12
C GLU A 692 -27.58 4.79 -21.73
N GLN A 693 -28.77 4.27 -21.40
CA GLN A 693 -30.05 4.85 -21.83
C GLN A 693 -30.22 6.28 -21.31
N THR A 694 -29.81 6.55 -20.07
CA THR A 694 -29.84 7.89 -19.47
C THR A 694 -28.96 8.86 -20.26
N LEU A 695 -27.74 8.46 -20.63
CA LEU A 695 -26.82 9.28 -21.43
C LEU A 695 -27.34 9.51 -22.87
N ASN A 696 -27.96 8.49 -23.48
CA ASN A 696 -28.58 8.60 -24.79
C ASN A 696 -29.78 9.56 -24.77
N ASN A 697 -30.64 9.46 -23.75
CA ASN A 697 -31.78 10.35 -23.55
C ASN A 697 -31.33 11.80 -23.33
N TYR A 698 -30.29 12.02 -22.53
CA TYR A 698 -29.67 13.33 -22.34
C TYR A 698 -29.18 13.91 -23.66
N THR A 699 -28.44 13.11 -24.45
CA THR A 699 -27.92 13.52 -25.77
C THR A 699 -29.05 13.86 -26.75
N GLY A 700 -30.15 13.12 -26.69
CA GLY A 700 -31.33 13.31 -27.53
C GLY A 700 -32.03 14.66 -27.33
N ILE A 701 -32.00 15.21 -26.11
CA ILE A 701 -32.62 16.50 -25.79
C ILE A 701 -31.64 17.69 -25.85
N THR A 702 -30.34 17.46 -25.96
CA THR A 702 -29.33 18.53 -25.76
C THR A 702 -29.40 19.64 -26.81
N ASN A 703 -29.80 19.30 -28.04
CA ASN A 703 -29.78 20.21 -29.20
C ASN A 703 -30.90 21.26 -29.19
N ASN A 704 -32.00 21.01 -28.49
CA ASN A 704 -33.14 21.92 -28.37
C ASN A 704 -33.43 22.37 -26.94
N TYR A 705 -32.70 21.85 -25.95
CA TYR A 705 -32.91 22.16 -24.53
C TYR A 705 -32.76 23.65 -24.21
N ASP A 706 -31.68 24.30 -24.65
CA ASP A 706 -31.37 25.69 -24.24
C ASP A 706 -32.50 26.66 -24.61
N THR A 707 -33.00 26.56 -25.85
CA THR A 707 -34.13 27.40 -26.30
C THR A 707 -35.39 27.16 -25.47
N LYS A 708 -35.68 25.90 -25.11
CA LYS A 708 -36.85 25.55 -24.29
C LYS A 708 -36.68 25.95 -22.83
N PHE A 709 -35.46 25.90 -22.33
CA PHE A 709 -35.10 26.38 -21.02
C PHE A 709 -35.21 27.90 -20.93
N ASP A 710 -34.77 28.64 -21.94
CA ASP A 710 -34.91 30.11 -22.01
C ASP A 710 -36.39 30.54 -21.98
N GLU A 711 -37.26 29.86 -22.74
CA GLU A 711 -38.73 30.08 -22.69
C GLU A 711 -39.31 29.89 -21.27
N TYR A 712 -38.74 28.95 -20.51
CA TYR A 712 -39.10 28.73 -19.11
C TYR A 712 -38.51 29.81 -18.18
N VAL A 713 -37.27 30.25 -18.38
CA VAL A 713 -36.67 31.34 -17.60
C VAL A 713 -37.48 32.63 -17.73
N ASP A 714 -37.98 32.93 -18.93
CA ASP A 714 -38.88 34.07 -19.15
C ASP A 714 -40.19 33.92 -18.37
N TYR A 715 -40.78 32.72 -18.36
CA TYR A 715 -41.95 32.44 -17.52
C TYR A 715 -41.69 32.66 -16.04
N ILE A 716 -40.53 32.24 -15.52
CA ILE A 716 -40.14 32.46 -14.11
C ILE A 716 -40.08 33.94 -13.79
N LYS A 717 -39.44 34.73 -14.65
CA LYS A 717 -39.38 36.18 -14.50
C LYS A 717 -40.78 36.81 -14.48
N GLU A 718 -41.73 36.28 -15.22
CA GLU A 718 -43.12 36.78 -15.26
C GLU A 718 -43.91 36.47 -13.98
N ILE A 719 -43.71 35.31 -13.36
CA ILE A 719 -44.53 34.88 -12.20
C ILE A 719 -44.02 35.35 -10.83
N ILE A 720 -42.75 35.76 -10.70
CA ILE A 720 -42.18 36.19 -9.41
C ILE A 720 -43.06 37.23 -8.69
N PRO A 721 -43.58 38.29 -9.35
CA PRO A 721 -44.45 39.25 -8.69
C PRO A 721 -45.71 38.61 -8.09
N ASP A 722 -46.36 37.68 -8.80
CA ASP A 722 -47.57 37.01 -8.33
C ASP A 722 -47.28 36.06 -7.17
N GLN A 723 -46.14 35.37 -7.19
CA GLN A 723 -45.70 34.50 -6.10
C GLN A 723 -45.34 35.31 -4.85
N LEU A 724 -44.64 36.45 -4.99
CA LEU A 724 -44.36 37.35 -3.87
C LEU A 724 -45.64 37.96 -3.27
N ASN A 725 -46.62 38.30 -4.11
CA ASN A 725 -47.93 38.78 -3.64
C ASN A 725 -48.68 37.72 -2.84
N GLU A 726 -48.64 36.45 -3.27
CA GLU A 726 -49.23 35.34 -2.54
C GLU A 726 -48.49 35.05 -1.22
N PHE A 727 -47.15 35.10 -1.24
CA PHE A 727 -46.32 34.89 -0.06
C PHE A 727 -46.51 35.98 1.00
N MET A 728 -46.68 37.23 0.57
CA MET A 728 -46.93 38.39 1.42
C MET A 728 -48.42 38.73 1.56
N ARG A 729 -49.33 37.83 1.18
CA ARG A 729 -50.78 38.10 1.15
C ARG A 729 -51.27 38.68 2.49
N VAL A 730 -51.88 39.86 2.41
CA VAL A 730 -52.35 40.63 3.58
C VAL A 730 -53.79 40.33 3.97
N GLU A 731 -54.49 39.49 3.20
CA GLU A 731 -55.85 39.03 3.47
C GLU A 731 -55.86 37.61 4.04
N ALA A 732 -56.85 37.29 4.89
CA ALA A 732 -56.97 35.96 5.49
C ALA A 732 -57.39 34.91 4.44
N PRO A 733 -56.73 33.74 4.37
CA PRO A 733 -55.61 33.30 5.22
C PRO A 733 -54.31 34.04 4.86
N TYR A 734 -53.65 34.65 5.84
CA TYR A 734 -52.46 35.47 5.59
C TYR A 734 -51.32 34.66 4.96
N GLY A 735 -50.58 35.31 4.06
CA GLY A 735 -49.41 34.71 3.43
C GLY A 735 -48.31 34.43 4.46
N PRO A 736 -47.58 33.30 4.33
CA PRO A 736 -46.61 32.86 5.33
C PRO A 736 -45.41 33.81 5.47
N GLY A 737 -45.12 34.65 4.47
CA GLY A 737 -44.02 35.62 4.51
C GLY A 737 -44.21 36.75 5.53
N ASN A 738 -45.46 37.05 5.92
CA ASN A 738 -45.74 38.14 6.85
C ASN A 738 -45.14 37.91 8.25
N GLN A 739 -44.95 36.66 8.69
CA GLN A 739 -44.44 36.36 10.03
C GLN A 739 -43.02 36.87 10.29
N PHE A 740 -42.25 37.10 9.22
CA PHE A 740 -40.85 37.53 9.28
C PHE A 740 -40.68 39.06 9.27
N PHE A 741 -41.80 39.80 9.25
CA PHE A 741 -41.80 41.26 9.25
C PHE A 741 -42.52 41.85 10.46
N ARG A 742 -42.09 43.07 10.80
CA ARG A 742 -42.85 43.99 11.65
C ARG A 742 -43.39 45.15 10.82
N CYS A 743 -44.61 45.56 11.11
CA CYS A 743 -45.35 46.53 10.32
C CYS A 743 -45.65 47.79 11.13
N THR A 744 -45.44 48.96 10.51
CA THR A 744 -45.85 50.27 11.03
C THR A 744 -46.84 50.92 10.06
N TYR A 745 -48.02 51.30 10.54
CA TYR A 745 -49.08 51.84 9.70
C TYR A 745 -49.13 53.36 9.80
N ASN A 746 -49.12 54.05 8.66
CA ASN A 746 -49.37 55.48 8.55
C ASN A 746 -50.74 55.71 7.89
N HIS A 747 -51.65 56.35 8.61
CA HIS A 747 -52.92 56.80 8.06
C HIS A 747 -53.05 58.31 8.24
N ILE A 748 -53.19 59.05 7.13
CA ILE A 748 -53.30 60.53 7.12
C ILE A 748 -52.16 61.20 7.92
N GLY A 749 -50.93 60.73 7.74
CA GLY A 749 -49.73 61.33 8.35
C GLY A 749 -49.49 60.96 9.82
N ARG A 750 -50.24 60.01 10.40
CA ARG A 750 -50.01 59.50 11.78
C ARG A 750 -49.55 58.05 11.76
N ASN A 751 -48.41 57.77 12.38
CA ASN A 751 -47.87 56.42 12.53
C ASN A 751 -48.49 55.69 13.74
N SER A 752 -48.82 54.41 13.58
CA SER A 752 -49.19 53.48 14.65
C SER A 752 -47.95 52.95 15.39
N THR A 753 -48.16 52.20 16.47
CA THR A 753 -47.10 51.38 17.10
C THR A 753 -46.71 50.23 16.16
N THR A 754 -45.41 49.95 16.06
CA THR A 754 -44.84 48.85 15.27
C THR A 754 -45.14 47.48 15.91
N GLY A 755 -45.81 46.60 15.18
CA GLY A 755 -46.24 45.26 15.64
C GLY A 755 -45.96 44.15 14.63
N SER A 756 -46.43 42.93 14.90
CA SER A 756 -46.36 41.81 13.94
C SER A 756 -47.15 42.09 12.67
N CYS A 757 -46.71 41.56 11.52
CA CYS A 757 -47.45 41.62 10.27
C CYS A 757 -48.33 40.36 10.04
N PRO A 758 -49.47 40.47 9.34
CA PRO A 758 -50.17 41.73 9.13
C PRO A 758 -50.74 42.18 10.47
N GLY A 759 -50.47 43.43 10.87
CA GLY A 759 -51.07 44.00 12.07
C GLY A 759 -52.59 44.11 11.93
N ASP A 760 -53.31 44.41 13.00
CA ASP A 760 -54.76 44.59 12.96
C ASP A 760 -55.12 45.76 12.03
N ILE A 761 -55.39 45.45 10.76
CA ILE A 761 -55.62 46.40 9.66
C ILE A 761 -57.06 46.93 9.74
N GLY A 762 -57.49 47.44 10.90
CA GLY A 762 -58.84 47.98 11.12
C GLY A 762 -59.25 49.18 10.23
N ILE A 763 -58.55 49.41 9.12
CA ILE A 763 -58.77 50.38 8.07
C ILE A 763 -59.01 49.61 6.76
N ILE A 764 -60.28 49.43 6.42
CA ILE A 764 -60.75 48.82 5.16
C ILE A 764 -61.03 49.87 4.06
N SER A 765 -60.75 51.16 4.33
CA SER A 765 -60.93 52.25 3.35
C SER A 765 -59.97 53.43 3.55
N GLY A 766 -59.62 54.14 2.47
CA GLY A 766 -58.85 55.39 2.49
C GLY A 766 -57.38 55.30 2.03
N THR A 767 -56.61 56.37 2.26
CA THR A 767 -55.18 56.46 1.90
C THR A 767 -54.29 56.11 3.08
N TYR A 768 -53.52 55.02 2.97
CA TYR A 768 -52.59 54.59 4.01
C TYR A 768 -51.24 54.11 3.45
N THR A 769 -50.21 54.15 4.29
CA THR A 769 -48.89 53.60 3.99
C THR A 769 -48.49 52.59 5.06
N VAL A 770 -48.03 51.41 4.66
CA VAL A 770 -47.51 50.38 5.57
C VAL A 770 -46.01 50.27 5.36
N TYR A 771 -45.25 50.41 6.43
CA TYR A 771 -43.80 50.20 6.45
C TYR A 771 -43.50 48.82 6.99
N TYR A 772 -42.83 48.01 6.19
CA TYR A 772 -42.37 46.67 6.50
C TYR A 772 -40.90 46.73 6.94
N GLU A 773 -40.61 46.16 8.10
CA GLU A 773 -39.28 45.98 8.67
C GLU A 773 -39.01 44.47 8.76
N LEU A 774 -38.05 43.97 7.96
CA LEU A 774 -37.63 42.58 7.99
C LEU A 774 -36.91 42.32 9.32
N VAL A 775 -37.38 41.36 10.11
CA VAL A 775 -36.83 41.06 11.44
C VAL A 775 -36.17 39.68 11.53
N ASP A 776 -36.45 38.82 10.57
CA ASP A 776 -35.85 37.50 10.42
C ASP A 776 -35.58 37.27 8.93
N GLU A 777 -34.43 37.78 8.50
CA GLU A 777 -34.00 37.74 7.10
C GLU A 777 -33.75 36.31 6.61
N GLU A 778 -33.06 35.52 7.43
CA GLU A 778 -32.74 34.12 7.16
C GLU A 778 -34.02 33.28 7.03
N GLY A 779 -34.90 33.31 8.05
CA GLY A 779 -36.16 32.58 8.02
C GLY A 779 -37.09 33.01 6.88
N PHE A 780 -37.09 34.29 6.49
CA PHE A 780 -37.86 34.80 5.37
C PHE A 780 -37.42 34.19 4.04
N TYR A 781 -36.13 34.27 3.74
CA TYR A 781 -35.59 33.78 2.48
C TYR A 781 -35.61 32.24 2.41
N ASP A 782 -35.37 31.55 3.53
CA ASP A 782 -35.51 30.10 3.62
C ASP A 782 -36.94 29.66 3.31
N LYS A 783 -37.94 30.31 3.91
CA LYS A 783 -39.35 29.96 3.69
C LYS A 783 -39.81 30.30 2.27
N LEU A 784 -39.37 31.42 1.73
CA LEU A 784 -39.68 31.85 0.37
C LEU A 784 -39.11 30.88 -0.67
N SER A 785 -37.85 30.50 -0.52
CA SER A 785 -37.20 29.59 -1.46
C SER A 785 -37.70 28.14 -1.28
N ALA A 786 -38.01 27.70 -0.05
CA ALA A 786 -38.59 26.38 0.20
C ALA A 786 -39.99 26.21 -0.43
N ASP A 787 -40.90 27.15 -0.17
CA ASP A 787 -42.31 27.02 -0.57
C ASP A 787 -42.56 27.48 -2.02
N TYR A 788 -41.78 28.44 -2.53
CA TYR A 788 -42.04 29.10 -3.82
C TYR A 788 -40.88 29.00 -4.83
N GLY A 789 -39.71 28.47 -4.44
CA GLY A 789 -38.56 28.30 -5.35
C GLY A 789 -37.95 29.62 -5.84
N ILE A 790 -38.10 30.71 -5.08
CA ILE A 790 -37.59 32.03 -5.41
C ILE A 790 -36.32 32.29 -4.59
N ASP A 791 -35.21 32.55 -5.29
CA ASP A 791 -33.94 32.88 -4.66
C ASP A 791 -33.92 34.29 -4.06
N ALA A 792 -33.14 34.47 -2.99
CA ALA A 792 -32.98 35.77 -2.33
C ALA A 792 -32.50 36.86 -3.28
N SER A 793 -31.58 36.54 -4.21
CA SER A 793 -31.05 37.49 -5.21
C SER A 793 -32.11 37.96 -6.22
N TRP A 794 -33.20 37.22 -6.39
CA TRP A 794 -34.30 37.59 -7.29
C TRP A 794 -35.27 38.60 -6.66
N VAL A 795 -35.05 38.94 -5.40
CA VAL A 795 -35.94 39.77 -4.58
C VAL A 795 -35.18 40.95 -4.00
N GLN A 796 -35.80 42.13 -4.03
CA GLN A 796 -35.31 43.32 -3.35
C GLN A 796 -36.42 43.93 -2.51
N LEU A 797 -36.10 44.57 -1.40
CA LEU A 797 -37.10 45.31 -0.62
C LEU A 797 -37.39 46.64 -1.31
N GLY A 798 -38.63 46.81 -1.74
CA GLY A 798 -39.05 47.93 -2.58
C GLY A 798 -40.31 48.62 -2.09
N THR A 799 -40.98 49.28 -3.03
CA THR A 799 -42.27 49.94 -2.79
C THR A 799 -43.31 49.36 -3.74
N SER A 800 -44.45 48.95 -3.19
CA SER A 800 -45.63 48.54 -3.96
C SER A 800 -46.79 49.50 -3.68
N THR A 801 -47.58 49.82 -4.69
CA THR A 801 -48.76 50.71 -4.57
C THR A 801 -49.98 50.01 -5.14
N PHE A 802 -51.07 50.02 -4.39
CA PHE A 802 -52.36 49.48 -4.81
C PHE A 802 -53.42 50.56 -4.76
N ASP A 803 -53.99 50.85 -5.92
CA ASP A 803 -55.02 51.86 -6.10
C ASP A 803 -56.31 51.18 -6.58
N GLU A 804 -57.30 51.07 -5.70
CA GLU A 804 -58.63 50.58 -6.06
C GLU A 804 -59.57 51.75 -6.27
N THR A 805 -59.97 51.96 -7.53
CA THR A 805 -60.92 53.01 -7.90
C THR A 805 -62.35 52.49 -7.89
N CYS A 806 -63.22 53.12 -7.11
CA CYS A 806 -64.65 52.80 -7.11
C CYS A 806 -65.31 53.18 -8.46
N THR A 807 -66.08 52.27 -9.04
CA THR A 807 -66.94 52.62 -10.18
C THR A 807 -68.09 53.54 -9.73
N PRO A 808 -68.70 54.35 -10.61
CA PRO A 808 -69.82 55.23 -10.24
C PRO A 808 -71.04 54.52 -9.62
N VAL A 809 -71.16 53.21 -9.82
CA VAL A 809 -72.19 52.37 -9.19
C VAL A 809 -71.77 51.98 -7.78
N MET A 810 -70.50 51.62 -7.57
CA MET A 810 -69.93 51.23 -6.27
C MET A 810 -69.86 52.42 -5.30
N ASP A 811 -69.54 53.61 -5.81
CA ASP A 811 -69.49 54.86 -5.05
C ASP A 811 -70.86 55.19 -4.41
N LYS A 812 -71.96 54.89 -5.12
CA LYS A 812 -73.35 55.06 -4.62
C LYS A 812 -73.76 54.09 -3.52
N ILE A 813 -73.04 52.99 -3.34
CA ILE A 813 -73.30 51.96 -2.32
C ILE A 813 -72.30 52.05 -1.14
N GLY A 814 -71.45 53.10 -1.12
CA GLY A 814 -70.51 53.36 -0.03
C GLY A 814 -69.10 52.80 -0.25
N CYS A 815 -68.67 52.59 -1.49
CA CYS A 815 -67.27 52.28 -1.81
C CYS A 815 -66.41 53.53 -1.66
N ASP A 816 -65.36 53.45 -0.83
CA ASP A 816 -64.33 54.49 -0.71
C ASP A 816 -63.10 54.05 -1.53
N PRO A 817 -62.53 54.90 -2.41
CA PRO A 817 -61.32 54.54 -3.15
C PRO A 817 -60.16 54.29 -2.17
N VAL A 818 -59.48 53.17 -2.37
CA VAL A 818 -58.35 52.76 -1.52
C VAL A 818 -57.05 53.11 -2.25
N HIS A 819 -56.21 53.87 -1.58
CA HIS A 819 -54.85 54.18 -2.04
C HIS A 819 -53.87 53.66 -0.99
N SER A 820 -53.35 52.46 -1.18
CA SER A 820 -52.43 51.84 -0.23
C SER A 820 -51.01 51.78 -0.80
N LYS A 821 -50.04 52.17 0.03
CA LYS A 821 -48.62 52.14 -0.30
C LYS A 821 -47.87 51.26 0.69
N TYR A 822 -47.12 50.29 0.20
CA TYR A 822 -46.32 49.36 0.98
C TYR A 822 -44.85 49.68 0.73
N ILE A 823 -44.08 49.96 1.79
CA ILE A 823 -42.66 50.33 1.72
C ILE A 823 -41.86 49.31 2.51
N GLY A 824 -40.76 48.80 1.93
CA GLY A 824 -39.95 47.74 2.54
C GLY A 824 -40.52 46.34 2.31
N ILE A 825 -41.48 46.20 1.39
CA ILE A 825 -42.08 44.91 1.00
C ILE A 825 -41.21 44.25 -0.09
N PRO A 826 -41.06 42.91 -0.11
CA PRO A 826 -40.32 42.23 -1.19
C PRO A 826 -40.97 42.47 -2.55
N VAL A 827 -40.17 42.87 -3.52
CA VAL A 827 -40.55 43.00 -4.94
C VAL A 827 -39.51 42.32 -5.81
N LYS A 828 -39.90 41.98 -7.04
CA LYS A 828 -38.99 41.42 -8.04
C LYS A 828 -37.77 42.33 -8.25
N ALA A 829 -36.57 41.73 -8.26
CA ALA A 829 -35.33 42.41 -8.65
C ALA A 829 -35.32 42.72 -10.17
N ALA A 830 -34.29 43.41 -10.65
CA ALA A 830 -34.13 43.62 -12.10
C ALA A 830 -33.95 42.27 -12.82
N ASP A 831 -34.46 42.14 -14.05
CA ASP A 831 -34.34 40.89 -14.82
C ASP A 831 -32.88 40.42 -15.00
N SER A 832 -31.93 41.36 -15.00
CA SER A 832 -30.49 41.09 -15.06
C SER A 832 -29.92 40.44 -13.79
N ALA A 833 -30.64 40.46 -12.68
CA ALA A 833 -30.28 39.80 -11.42
C ALA A 833 -30.96 38.43 -11.25
N ILE A 834 -31.85 38.03 -12.18
CA ILE A 834 -32.59 36.78 -12.12
C ILE A 834 -31.89 35.76 -13.01
N THR A 835 -31.05 34.94 -12.39
CA THR A 835 -30.34 33.83 -13.03
C THR A 835 -30.93 32.50 -12.56
N VAL A 836 -31.39 31.67 -13.50
CA VAL A 836 -31.84 30.31 -13.22
C VAL A 836 -30.79 29.35 -13.78
N THR A 837 -30.25 28.49 -12.93
CA THR A 837 -29.22 27.51 -13.31
C THR A 837 -29.78 26.52 -14.33
N ASN A 838 -29.13 26.43 -15.50
CA ASN A 838 -29.48 25.49 -16.56
C ASN A 838 -28.99 24.07 -16.20
N PRO A 839 -29.88 23.07 -16.02
CA PRO A 839 -29.47 21.71 -15.69
C PRO A 839 -28.52 21.07 -16.71
N LYS A 840 -28.60 21.48 -17.99
CA LYS A 840 -27.69 21.00 -19.03
C LYS A 840 -26.24 21.44 -18.80
N ASP A 841 -26.02 22.64 -18.27
CA ASP A 841 -24.67 23.14 -18.00
C ASP A 841 -24.02 22.34 -16.86
N ILE A 842 -24.81 21.99 -15.84
CA ILE A 842 -24.39 21.16 -14.71
C ILE A 842 -24.12 19.72 -15.18
N MET A 843 -25.00 19.15 -15.99
CA MET A 843 -24.80 17.82 -16.60
C MET A 843 -23.55 17.78 -17.49
N THR A 844 -23.28 18.82 -18.27
CA THR A 844 -22.10 18.91 -19.13
C THR A 844 -20.81 18.91 -18.30
N GLN A 845 -20.81 19.57 -17.15
CA GLN A 845 -19.68 19.58 -16.21
C GLN A 845 -19.52 18.24 -15.48
N ALA A 846 -20.60 17.51 -15.24
CA ALA A 846 -20.58 16.19 -14.62
C ALA A 846 -20.08 15.07 -15.56
N LEU A 847 -20.12 15.25 -16.88
CA LEU A 847 -19.76 14.23 -17.88
C LEU A 847 -18.43 13.48 -17.63
N PRO A 848 -17.32 14.13 -17.22
CA PRO A 848 -16.07 13.42 -16.93
C PRO A 848 -16.20 12.43 -15.76
N ASN A 849 -16.95 12.77 -14.71
CA ASN A 849 -17.14 11.89 -13.54
C ASN A 849 -18.15 10.77 -13.83
N LEU A 850 -19.00 10.91 -14.84
CA LEU A 850 -19.87 9.83 -15.32
C LEU A 850 -19.07 8.70 -15.98
N GLN A 851 -17.92 9.01 -16.59
CA GLN A 851 -17.01 8.00 -17.12
C GLN A 851 -16.39 7.15 -16.01
N ASN A 852 -16.11 7.74 -14.84
CA ASN A 852 -15.66 7.00 -13.67
C ASN A 852 -16.73 6.02 -13.19
N LEU A 853 -18.01 6.41 -13.16
CA LEU A 853 -19.10 5.51 -12.78
C LEU A 853 -19.21 4.31 -13.76
N THR A 854 -19.08 4.55 -15.06
CA THR A 854 -19.03 3.48 -16.07
C THR A 854 -17.83 2.55 -15.88
N ALA A 855 -16.66 3.11 -15.54
CA ALA A 855 -15.46 2.34 -15.25
C ALA A 855 -15.64 1.49 -13.98
N THR A 856 -16.22 2.05 -12.92
CA THR A 856 -16.52 1.34 -11.65
C THR A 856 -17.45 0.16 -11.88
N ILE A 857 -18.53 0.33 -12.66
CA ILE A 857 -19.42 -0.78 -13.03
C ILE A 857 -18.66 -1.87 -13.80
N SER A 858 -17.80 -1.48 -14.75
CA SER A 858 -17.03 -2.42 -15.56
C SER A 858 -15.99 -3.20 -14.75
N VAL A 859 -15.27 -2.52 -13.85
CA VAL A 859 -14.28 -3.13 -12.95
C VAL A 859 -14.95 -4.10 -12.00
N ALA A 860 -16.05 -3.68 -11.35
CA ALA A 860 -16.81 -4.54 -10.46
C ALA A 860 -17.29 -5.83 -11.15
N LYS A 861 -17.73 -5.73 -12.41
CA LYS A 861 -18.11 -6.91 -13.20
C LYS A 861 -16.92 -7.83 -13.46
N ILE A 862 -15.77 -7.27 -13.84
CA ILE A 862 -14.54 -8.05 -14.06
C ILE A 862 -14.15 -8.78 -12.76
N GLU A 863 -14.20 -8.09 -11.63
CA GLU A 863 -13.85 -8.66 -10.32
C GLU A 863 -14.82 -9.77 -9.88
N LEU A 864 -16.13 -9.60 -10.13
CA LEU A 864 -17.12 -10.65 -9.88
C LEU A 864 -16.94 -11.85 -10.83
N ALA A 865 -16.62 -11.62 -12.11
CA ALA A 865 -16.38 -12.69 -13.08
C ALA A 865 -15.11 -13.49 -12.79
N LEU A 866 -14.08 -12.83 -12.26
CA LEU A 866 -12.81 -13.43 -11.86
C LEU A 866 -12.83 -14.00 -10.43
N GLY A 867 -13.92 -13.79 -9.68
CA GLY A 867 -14.00 -14.17 -8.27
C GLY A 867 -13.04 -13.41 -7.35
N SER A 868 -12.51 -12.27 -7.81
CA SER A 868 -11.53 -11.45 -7.09
C SER A 868 -12.17 -10.38 -6.19
N TRP A 869 -13.50 -10.26 -6.18
CA TRP A 869 -14.22 -9.38 -5.27
C TRP A 869 -14.27 -9.96 -3.85
N LEU A 870 -13.57 -9.32 -2.90
CA LEU A 870 -13.47 -9.78 -1.51
C LEU A 870 -14.56 -9.21 -0.57
N GLY A 871 -15.50 -8.42 -1.10
CA GLY A 871 -16.60 -7.79 -0.36
C GLY A 871 -17.96 -8.44 -0.57
N GLY A 872 -19.01 -7.90 0.07
CA GLY A 872 -20.38 -8.29 -0.23
C GLY A 872 -20.77 -7.91 -1.67
N THR A 873 -21.29 -8.85 -2.45
CA THR A 873 -21.74 -8.58 -3.83
C THR A 873 -23.02 -7.72 -3.84
N ASP A 874 -23.90 -7.91 -2.86
CA ASP A 874 -25.07 -7.05 -2.62
C ASP A 874 -24.64 -5.61 -2.30
N ASP A 875 -23.60 -5.42 -1.47
CA ASP A 875 -23.08 -4.08 -1.12
C ASP A 875 -22.66 -3.30 -2.37
N LEU A 876 -22.11 -4.01 -3.35
CA LEU A 876 -21.64 -3.43 -4.60
C LEU A 876 -22.81 -2.97 -5.49
N VAL A 877 -23.81 -3.82 -5.73
CA VAL A 877 -24.98 -3.45 -6.55
C VAL A 877 -25.88 -2.42 -5.86
N GLN A 878 -26.03 -2.48 -4.53
CA GLN A 878 -26.82 -1.52 -3.75
C GLN A 878 -26.22 -0.12 -3.84
N SER A 879 -24.90 0.01 -3.70
CA SER A 879 -24.20 1.29 -3.73
C SER A 879 -24.27 1.96 -5.11
N ILE A 880 -24.00 1.19 -6.17
CA ILE A 880 -23.98 1.70 -7.55
C ILE A 880 -25.39 2.09 -8.03
N SER A 881 -26.43 1.35 -7.60
CA SER A 881 -27.81 1.59 -8.03
C SER A 881 -28.27 3.04 -7.80
N MET A 882 -27.88 3.63 -6.65
CA MET A 882 -28.28 4.99 -6.32
C MET A 882 -27.74 6.03 -7.28
N ALA A 883 -26.48 5.88 -7.69
CA ALA A 883 -25.88 6.82 -8.61
C ALA A 883 -26.55 6.77 -9.98
N VAL A 884 -26.82 5.57 -10.47
CA VAL A 884 -27.51 5.36 -11.75
C VAL A 884 -28.94 5.92 -11.70
N PHE A 885 -29.69 5.69 -10.62
CA PHE A 885 -31.09 6.13 -10.53
C PHE A 885 -31.21 7.64 -10.40
N MET A 886 -30.31 8.28 -9.64
CA MET A 886 -30.31 9.74 -9.48
C MET A 886 -30.01 10.45 -10.81
N LEU A 887 -29.06 9.95 -11.59
CA LEU A 887 -28.79 10.45 -12.95
C LEU A 887 -29.99 10.24 -13.88
N SER A 888 -30.59 9.06 -13.84
CA SER A 888 -31.76 8.75 -14.66
C SER A 888 -32.90 9.73 -14.40
N GLN A 889 -33.22 9.98 -13.12
CA GLN A 889 -34.24 10.93 -12.72
C GLN A 889 -33.89 12.38 -13.11
N ALA A 890 -32.63 12.78 -13.01
CA ALA A 890 -32.21 14.12 -13.43
C ALA A 890 -32.47 14.35 -14.93
N VAL A 891 -32.14 13.38 -15.78
CA VAL A 891 -32.41 13.44 -17.21
C VAL A 891 -33.91 13.43 -17.51
N THR A 892 -34.71 12.65 -16.78
CA THR A 892 -36.18 12.70 -16.88
C THR A 892 -36.72 14.09 -16.56
N ASN A 893 -36.24 14.74 -15.49
CA ASN A 893 -36.66 16.09 -15.15
C ASN A 893 -36.31 17.08 -16.28
N MET A 894 -35.16 16.91 -16.94
CA MET A 894 -34.80 17.69 -18.12
C MET A 894 -35.74 17.43 -19.31
N GLN A 895 -36.14 16.19 -19.57
CA GLN A 895 -37.10 15.88 -20.64
C GLN A 895 -38.44 16.58 -20.41
N GLU A 896 -38.92 16.63 -19.17
CA GLU A 896 -40.15 17.34 -18.81
C GLU A 896 -40.09 18.85 -19.11
N VAL A 897 -38.91 19.49 -18.96
CA VAL A 897 -38.71 20.89 -19.36
C VAL A 897 -38.99 21.08 -20.85
N VAL A 898 -38.48 20.18 -21.68
CA VAL A 898 -38.66 20.22 -23.13
C VAL A 898 -40.13 20.00 -23.50
N GLU A 899 -40.82 19.08 -22.84
CA GLU A 899 -42.24 18.79 -23.10
C GLU A 899 -43.17 19.95 -22.66
N VAL A 900 -42.90 20.56 -21.51
CA VAL A 900 -43.78 21.55 -20.87
C VAL A 900 -43.54 22.96 -21.39
N ALA A 901 -42.35 23.29 -21.90
CA ALA A 901 -42.04 24.61 -22.45
C ALA A 901 -43.08 25.06 -23.51
N ASP A 902 -43.55 24.13 -24.35
CA ASP A 902 -44.56 24.35 -25.39
C ASP A 902 -46.02 24.39 -24.89
N SER A 903 -46.27 24.11 -23.61
CA SER A 903 -47.63 24.10 -23.05
C SER A 903 -48.11 25.51 -22.64
N TYR A 904 -49.42 25.78 -22.75
CA TYR A 904 -50.03 27.04 -22.26
C TYR A 904 -50.54 26.95 -20.81
N GLU A 905 -50.31 25.83 -20.14
CA GLU A 905 -50.86 25.56 -18.80
C GLU A 905 -49.93 26.10 -17.72
N ALA A 906 -50.30 27.25 -17.13
CA ALA A 906 -49.52 27.90 -16.06
C ALA A 906 -49.28 26.97 -14.85
N THR A 907 -50.18 26.04 -14.55
CA THR A 907 -49.99 25.05 -13.47
C THR A 907 -48.81 24.11 -13.74
N LYS A 908 -48.69 23.59 -14.98
CA LYS A 908 -47.59 22.71 -15.37
C LYS A 908 -46.25 23.44 -15.37
N LYS A 909 -46.23 24.70 -15.81
CA LYS A 909 -45.02 25.54 -15.77
C LYS A 909 -44.57 25.87 -14.34
N LYS A 910 -45.49 25.98 -13.37
CA LYS A 910 -45.16 26.13 -11.94
C LYS A 910 -44.57 24.85 -11.35
N GLU A 911 -45.12 23.68 -11.71
CA GLU A 911 -44.59 22.38 -11.25
C GLU A 911 -43.15 22.16 -11.74
N LEU A 912 -42.82 22.68 -12.93
CA LEU A 912 -41.49 22.59 -13.54
C LEU A 912 -40.36 23.24 -12.70
N ILE A 913 -40.69 24.22 -11.84
CA ILE A 913 -39.76 24.83 -10.90
C ILE A 913 -39.14 23.77 -10.01
N ASN A 914 -39.99 22.93 -9.41
CA ASN A 914 -39.51 21.88 -8.52
C ASN A 914 -38.70 20.84 -9.29
N ASN A 915 -39.09 20.50 -10.52
CA ASN A 915 -38.41 19.47 -11.31
C ASN A 915 -37.02 19.94 -11.78
N ILE A 916 -36.86 21.21 -12.17
CA ILE A 916 -35.55 21.78 -12.51
C ILE A 916 -34.64 21.86 -11.28
N LEU A 917 -35.16 22.33 -10.14
CA LEU A 917 -34.39 22.41 -8.89
C LEU A 917 -33.94 21.01 -8.43
N MET A 918 -34.83 20.01 -8.51
CA MET A 918 -34.49 18.63 -8.21
C MET A 918 -33.53 18.03 -9.24
N GLY A 919 -33.70 18.37 -10.52
CA GLY A 919 -32.79 17.92 -11.59
C GLY A 919 -31.37 18.42 -11.36
N VAL A 920 -31.19 19.69 -11.01
CA VAL A 920 -29.88 20.24 -10.62
C VAL A 920 -29.35 19.51 -9.39
N LEU A 921 -30.16 19.40 -8.33
CA LEU A 921 -29.75 18.75 -7.07
C LEU A 921 -29.22 17.32 -7.25
N LEU A 922 -29.85 16.53 -8.12
CA LEU A 922 -29.48 15.13 -8.35
C LEU A 922 -28.15 14.98 -9.13
N VAL A 923 -27.70 16.02 -9.83
CA VAL A 923 -26.49 15.98 -10.67
C VAL A 923 -25.28 16.60 -9.97
N VAL A 924 -25.50 17.54 -9.05
CA VAL A 924 -24.39 18.21 -8.35
C VAL A 924 -23.40 17.26 -7.67
N PRO A 925 -23.80 16.12 -7.06
CA PRO A 925 -22.84 15.17 -6.50
C PRO A 925 -21.81 14.63 -7.52
N PHE A 926 -22.10 14.75 -8.82
CA PHE A 926 -21.24 14.33 -9.92
C PHE A 926 -20.23 15.41 -10.37
N LEU A 927 -20.10 16.54 -9.69
CA LEU A 927 -19.19 17.63 -10.07
C LEU A 927 -17.74 17.52 -9.51
N GLY A 928 -17.50 16.76 -8.42
CA GLY A 928 -16.16 16.60 -7.82
C GLY A 928 -15.76 17.70 -6.82
N GLU A 929 -14.46 17.91 -6.57
CA GLU A 929 -13.91 18.79 -5.51
C GLU A 929 -14.51 20.23 -5.48
N VAL A 930 -14.58 20.76 -4.26
CA VAL A 930 -15.66 21.61 -3.72
C VAL A 930 -15.70 23.06 -4.24
N ASP A 931 -14.72 23.52 -5.02
CA ASP A 931 -14.65 24.91 -5.49
C ASP A 931 -15.70 25.26 -6.57
N LEU A 932 -16.19 24.28 -7.36
CA LEU A 932 -17.26 24.49 -8.36
C LEU A 932 -18.67 24.32 -7.78
N VAL A 933 -18.77 23.60 -6.66
CA VAL A 933 -20.04 23.23 -6.02
C VAL A 933 -20.67 24.43 -5.31
N ALA A 934 -19.85 25.30 -4.71
CA ALA A 934 -20.32 26.52 -4.05
C ALA A 934 -21.03 27.47 -5.02
N ASP A 935 -20.47 27.68 -6.22
CA ASP A 935 -21.04 28.56 -7.26
C ASP A 935 -22.35 27.99 -7.86
N ALA A 936 -22.50 26.67 -7.95
CA ALA A 936 -23.74 26.02 -8.38
C ALA A 936 -24.86 26.10 -7.31
N PHE A 937 -24.50 26.32 -6.05
CA PHE A 937 -25.41 26.37 -4.90
C PHE A 937 -25.79 27.77 -4.45
N VAL A 938 -25.16 28.82 -4.98
CA VAL A 938 -25.61 30.22 -4.79
C VAL A 938 -26.96 30.40 -5.48
N GLY A 939 -28.05 30.04 -4.80
CA GLY A 939 -29.40 30.04 -5.36
C GLY A 939 -30.41 29.05 -4.75
N LEU A 940 -29.95 28.05 -3.99
CA LEU A 940 -30.75 26.86 -3.65
C LEU A 940 -30.88 26.65 -2.14
N SER A 941 -31.79 27.37 -1.47
CA SER A 941 -32.04 27.19 -0.01
C SER A 941 -32.42 25.77 0.40
N ARG A 942 -33.02 24.98 -0.51
CA ARG A 942 -33.46 23.60 -0.22
C ARG A 942 -32.32 22.67 0.20
N ILE A 943 -31.09 23.04 -0.15
CA ILE A 943 -29.87 22.31 0.19
C ILE A 943 -29.44 22.66 1.62
N ILE A 944 -29.61 23.91 2.04
CA ILE A 944 -29.35 24.36 3.42
C ILE A 944 -30.24 23.59 4.41
N THR A 945 -31.50 23.30 4.04
CA THR A 945 -32.41 22.48 4.86
C THR A 945 -32.12 20.96 4.86
N LEU A 946 -31.36 20.46 3.88
CA LEU A 946 -30.87 19.07 3.85
C LEU A 946 -29.54 18.92 4.62
N ILE A 947 -28.72 19.98 4.65
CA ILE A 947 -27.36 19.98 5.22
C ILE A 947 -27.33 20.34 6.71
N GLY A 948 -28.39 20.93 7.27
CA GLY A 948 -28.62 21.16 8.71
C GLY A 948 -27.36 21.17 9.59
N ASP A 949 -26.71 22.34 9.73
CA ASP A 949 -25.57 22.60 10.64
C ASP A 949 -24.37 21.63 10.63
N ALA A 950 -24.24 20.71 9.66
CA ALA A 950 -23.05 19.88 9.50
C ALA A 950 -22.02 20.58 8.61
N ALA A 951 -20.99 21.13 9.24
CA ALA A 951 -19.85 21.78 8.61
C ALA A 951 -19.20 20.91 7.51
N VAL A 952 -18.78 21.57 6.42
CA VAL A 952 -18.02 21.05 5.27
C VAL A 952 -16.60 20.63 5.68
N GLY A 953 -16.47 19.67 6.59
CA GLY A 953 -15.16 19.26 7.11
C GLY A 953 -15.23 18.20 8.19
N ALA A 954 -15.66 16.99 7.84
CA ALA A 954 -15.37 15.79 8.61
C ALA A 954 -15.50 14.53 7.73
N THR A 955 -14.35 13.99 7.31
CA THR A 955 -14.22 12.57 6.95
C THR A 955 -14.59 11.72 8.17
N THR A 956 -15.37 10.65 7.94
CA THR A 956 -15.61 9.44 8.75
C THR A 956 -17.08 9.12 9.03
N ILE A 957 -17.34 7.81 9.05
CA ILE A 957 -18.53 7.01 9.39
C ILE A 957 -19.46 7.55 10.51
N TYR A 958 -19.04 8.55 11.29
CA TYR A 958 -19.82 9.12 12.40
C TYR A 958 -21.05 9.97 11.98
N ALA A 959 -21.11 10.50 10.76
CA ALA A 959 -22.26 11.30 10.31
C ALA A 959 -23.54 10.47 10.04
N ILE A 960 -23.40 9.15 9.86
CA ILE A 960 -24.49 8.23 9.46
C ILE A 960 -25.52 8.03 10.59
N VAL A 961 -25.11 8.22 11.84
CA VAL A 961 -25.96 7.95 13.01
C VAL A 961 -26.96 9.08 13.28
N GLU A 962 -26.76 10.27 12.70
CA GLU A 962 -27.56 11.47 13.03
C GLU A 962 -28.64 11.83 12.00
N ASP A 963 -28.49 11.58 10.68
CA ASP A 963 -29.56 11.76 9.69
C ASP A 963 -29.51 10.79 8.47
N PRO A 964 -30.45 9.81 8.37
CA PRO A 964 -30.58 8.90 7.22
C PRO A 964 -30.86 9.56 5.86
N LYS A 965 -31.21 10.86 5.82
CA LYS A 965 -31.46 11.60 4.56
C LYS A 965 -30.18 11.95 3.81
N MET A 966 -29.02 11.88 4.46
CA MET A 966 -27.71 12.17 3.84
C MET A 966 -27.08 10.97 3.13
N ALA A 967 -27.68 9.77 3.24
CA ALA A 967 -27.15 8.54 2.64
C ALA A 967 -26.88 8.64 1.12
N PRO A 968 -27.75 9.24 0.28
CA PRO A 968 -27.48 9.38 -1.15
C PRO A 968 -26.24 10.25 -1.46
N LEU A 969 -26.04 11.33 -0.71
CA LEU A 969 -24.90 12.23 -0.88
C LEU A 969 -23.60 11.52 -0.47
N MET A 970 -23.61 10.83 0.68
CA MET A 970 -22.46 10.05 1.14
C MET A 970 -22.10 8.92 0.16
N ILE A 971 -23.09 8.19 -0.37
CA ILE A 971 -22.86 7.14 -1.36
C ILE A 971 -22.22 7.75 -2.61
N LEU A 972 -22.67 8.92 -3.05
CA LEU A 972 -22.16 9.57 -4.25
C LEU A 972 -20.79 10.19 -4.07
N GLU A 973 -20.56 10.92 -2.98
CA GLU A 973 -19.23 11.41 -2.61
C GLU A 973 -18.27 10.23 -2.56
N THR A 974 -18.60 9.23 -1.76
CA THR A 974 -17.78 8.02 -1.63
C THR A 974 -17.63 7.32 -2.97
N LEU A 975 -18.63 7.20 -3.85
CA LEU A 975 -18.48 6.49 -5.13
C LEU A 975 -17.71 7.28 -6.20
N LEU A 976 -17.69 8.62 -6.14
CA LEU A 976 -17.21 9.49 -7.23
C LEU A 976 -15.84 10.15 -7.01
N PHE A 977 -15.24 10.08 -5.81
CA PHE A 977 -13.84 10.46 -5.57
C PHE A 977 -12.82 9.65 -6.41
N SER A 978 -11.61 10.17 -6.63
CA SER A 978 -10.55 9.45 -7.36
C SER A 978 -9.88 8.38 -6.50
N GLY A 979 -9.89 7.11 -6.96
CA GLY A 979 -9.26 5.94 -6.30
C GLY A 979 -10.03 4.65 -6.55
N MET A 980 -9.43 3.45 -6.45
CA MET A 980 -10.22 2.21 -6.39
C MET A 980 -10.85 2.07 -5.01
N ARG A 981 -12.10 1.62 -4.98
CA ARG A 981 -12.85 1.46 -3.73
C ARG A 981 -12.65 0.09 -3.15
N ASN A 982 -12.41 0.05 -1.85
CA ASN A 982 -12.23 -1.21 -1.15
C ASN A 982 -13.59 -1.81 -0.71
N PRO A 983 -13.61 -3.12 -0.39
CA PRO A 983 -14.80 -3.78 0.15
C PRO A 983 -15.48 -3.08 1.33
N ASP A 984 -14.71 -2.46 2.23
CA ASP A 984 -15.26 -1.79 3.43
C ASP A 984 -16.01 -0.50 3.07
N GLU A 985 -15.53 0.25 2.09
CA GLU A 985 -16.21 1.44 1.56
C GLU A 985 -17.53 1.08 0.89
N PHE A 986 -17.56 0.02 0.08
CA PHE A 986 -18.81 -0.51 -0.49
C PHE A 986 -19.74 -1.05 0.58
N SER A 987 -19.22 -1.70 1.63
CA SER A 987 -20.06 -2.18 2.73
C SER A 987 -20.71 -1.06 3.52
N ALA A 988 -19.98 0.03 3.75
CA ALA A 988 -20.51 1.25 4.37
C ALA A 988 -21.60 1.89 3.50
N MET A 989 -21.38 2.02 2.19
CA MET A 989 -22.35 2.55 1.22
C MET A 989 -23.59 1.66 1.11
N GLY A 990 -23.42 0.33 1.02
CA GLY A 990 -24.50 -0.64 0.96
C GLY A 990 -25.35 -0.63 2.24
N THR A 991 -24.71 -0.47 3.40
CA THR A 991 -25.40 -0.32 4.69
C THR A 991 -26.19 0.99 4.76
N ALA A 992 -25.59 2.12 4.36
CA ALA A 992 -26.28 3.40 4.28
C ALA A 992 -27.49 3.32 3.32
N ARG A 993 -27.32 2.63 2.20
CA ARG A 993 -28.36 2.43 1.19
C ARG A 993 -29.55 1.64 1.73
N ARG A 994 -29.29 0.50 2.38
CA ARG A 994 -30.34 -0.35 2.97
C ARG A 994 -31.03 0.32 4.15
N GLY A 995 -30.37 1.28 4.81
CA GLY A 995 -30.95 2.10 5.88
C GLY A 995 -32.01 3.12 5.42
N MET A 996 -32.14 3.39 4.12
CA MET A 996 -33.10 4.36 3.59
C MET A 996 -34.54 3.81 3.60
N SER A 997 -35.48 4.59 4.13
CA SER A 997 -36.91 4.24 4.08
C SER A 997 -37.49 4.42 2.67
N LYS A 998 -38.55 3.68 2.34
CA LYS A 998 -39.29 3.86 1.07
C LYS A 998 -39.82 5.28 0.89
N GLU A 999 -40.16 5.96 1.99
CA GLU A 999 -40.60 7.36 1.99
C GLU A 999 -39.45 8.29 1.62
N ASN A 1000 -38.24 8.04 2.15
CA ASN A 1000 -37.04 8.81 1.81
C ASN A 1000 -36.67 8.64 0.33
N ILE A 1001 -36.69 7.41 -0.21
CA ILE A 1001 -36.41 7.14 -1.63
C ILE A 1001 -37.46 7.82 -2.52
N LYS A 1002 -38.74 7.72 -2.17
CA LYS A 1002 -39.83 8.37 -2.92
C LYS A 1002 -39.71 9.89 -2.94
N SER A 1003 -39.13 10.50 -1.90
CA SER A 1003 -38.92 11.95 -1.84
C SER A 1003 -37.87 12.46 -2.85
N LEU A 1004 -36.99 11.58 -3.36
CA LEU A 1004 -35.96 11.93 -4.34
C LEU A 1004 -36.50 11.95 -5.79
N GLY A 1005 -37.64 11.31 -6.05
CA GLY A 1005 -38.28 11.30 -7.36
C GLY A 1005 -39.08 10.03 -7.63
N SER A 1006 -40.14 10.14 -8.43
CA SER A 1006 -41.00 9.00 -8.78
C SER A 1006 -40.30 7.98 -9.69
N GLY A 1007 -39.37 8.41 -10.54
CA GLY A 1007 -38.54 7.54 -11.38
C GLY A 1007 -37.54 6.73 -10.56
N ILE A 1008 -36.86 7.36 -9.59
CA ILE A 1008 -35.99 6.65 -8.63
C ILE A 1008 -36.78 5.60 -7.88
N ALA A 1009 -37.98 5.94 -7.38
CA ALA A 1009 -38.83 4.99 -6.68
C ALA A 1009 -39.27 3.81 -7.56
N ALA A 1010 -39.51 4.04 -8.85
CA ALA A 1010 -39.88 2.97 -9.78
C ALA A 1010 -38.69 2.01 -10.02
N LEU A 1011 -37.53 2.56 -10.36
CA LEU A 1011 -36.29 1.79 -10.57
C LEU A 1011 -35.84 1.06 -9.31
N ASP A 1012 -35.97 1.67 -8.14
CA ASP A 1012 -35.67 1.04 -6.86
C ASP A 1012 -36.61 -0.14 -6.57
N ASN A 1013 -37.92 0.00 -6.75
CA ASN A 1013 -38.84 -1.11 -6.51
C ASN A 1013 -38.51 -2.32 -7.41
N GLN A 1014 -38.15 -2.07 -8.67
CA GLN A 1014 -37.72 -3.10 -9.61
C GLN A 1014 -36.39 -3.73 -9.18
N PHE A 1015 -35.38 -2.91 -8.89
CA PHE A 1015 -34.07 -3.36 -8.42
C PHE A 1015 -34.16 -4.20 -7.14
N GLN A 1016 -34.91 -3.73 -6.14
CA GLN A 1016 -35.15 -4.48 -4.90
C GLN A 1016 -35.88 -5.81 -5.16
N GLY A 1017 -36.75 -5.88 -6.18
CA GLY A 1017 -37.38 -7.11 -6.64
C GLY A 1017 -36.41 -8.14 -7.25
N ILE A 1018 -35.33 -7.65 -7.88
CA ILE A 1018 -34.26 -8.46 -8.46
C ILE A 1018 -33.32 -8.96 -7.34
N VAL A 1019 -32.74 -8.07 -6.54
CA VAL A 1019 -31.75 -8.42 -5.50
C VAL A 1019 -32.35 -9.18 -4.31
N ALA A 1020 -33.65 -9.03 -4.01
CA ALA A 1020 -34.31 -9.81 -2.96
C ALA A 1020 -34.30 -11.33 -3.22
N LYS A 1021 -34.05 -11.76 -4.46
CA LYS A 1021 -33.91 -13.17 -4.82
C LYS A 1021 -32.51 -13.73 -4.54
N CYS A 1022 -31.49 -12.88 -4.30
CA CYS A 1022 -30.16 -13.28 -3.81
C CYS A 1022 -30.18 -13.76 -2.35
N LEU A 1023 -31.11 -13.24 -1.53
CA LEU A 1023 -31.19 -13.50 -0.09
C LEU A 1023 -31.94 -14.79 0.28
N ALA A 1024 -32.45 -15.54 -0.70
CA ALA A 1024 -33.33 -16.68 -0.48
C ALA A 1024 -32.74 -17.99 -1.02
N LYS A 1025 -31.73 -18.53 -0.33
CA LYS A 1025 -31.66 -19.96 0.05
C LYS A 1025 -30.48 -20.27 0.96
#